data_AF-A0A812UGC0-F1
#
_entry.id   AF-A0A812UGC0-F1
#
_cell.length_a   1.000
_cell.length_b   1.000
_cell.length_c   1.000
_cell.angle_alpha   90.00
_cell.angle_beta   90.00
_cell.angle_gamma   90.00
#
_symmetry.space_group_name_H-M   'P 1'
#
loop_
_entity.id
_entity.type
_entity.pdbx_description
1 polymer ?
#
loop_
_entity_poly.entity_id
_entity_poly.type
_entity_poly.pdbx_seq_one_letter_code
_entity_poly.pdbx_strand_id
1 'polypeptide(L)'
;MEAAGFSRQSTVREIEERVIRAAGCDLLCPVDGRRGSAFVDSIVGVDNVGSATQMLSYTWDYTIADIVDALAAFCGGHMLKPNRTYVWICALCVNQHRVREARAKNQVVPFHKFAEEFGSRVKGIRHILALMGPWHEPRYINRAWCLYEMAVAMNIEDCRLDVLMPPREAKGFAEALMNHCDALQELRAILSRVCVLRAEASVEADKANIMRCVEDGVGLHNLNERLRRNLRVWFLARAEDEATAAVRCIEKGLCNRPRCGILQVSNMLADLGQVGRAVRLLLAALKEAKKKCSAEAIVAFNAALGALLPRQGDLADAACHLHTAQLAWEKDPPAQTSLAIDMSTSLAAVALHHGDSALALRHLTEAHRLFLVHGDGHPKHELPLLLDMAFAQADLGDIRAATANYQKVVALRLTHSLSVSCASIGPMLVSQQPLDEETCRAQAQLVEQLHLESSAWGMYVFTILAYNKAQHELLSEALELCDKVLALWSGLDTPFVADTFGVKACIQEHLLNADGAKESRAKVMQIRDGLGIPRTCELIDMDFCKPTRTYMQEKYGRELENLMAGRSLSCMASSCKGAEPATSSPTSCFSCFSLLSAACLKRLVGPRLSTKVETTHPRKRGDSFRERLLSLGSCSGML
;
A
#
# COMPACT_ATOMS: atom_id res chain seq x y z
N MET A 1 -7.97 -46.20 -15.73
CA MET A 1 -7.56 -46.00 -14.32
C MET A 1 -8.17 -47.06 -13.41
N GLU A 2 -9.49 -47.17 -13.33
CA GLU A 2 -10.19 -48.14 -12.46
C GLU A 2 -9.80 -49.60 -12.74
N ALA A 3 -9.68 -49.98 -14.02
CA ALA A 3 -9.20 -51.31 -14.42
C ALA A 3 -7.77 -51.62 -13.92
N ALA A 4 -6.96 -50.60 -13.61
CA ALA A 4 -5.62 -50.77 -13.04
C ALA A 4 -5.62 -50.62 -11.49
N GLY A 5 -6.79 -50.51 -10.85
CA GLY A 5 -6.93 -50.39 -9.40
C GLY A 5 -6.72 -48.98 -8.84
N PHE A 6 -6.76 -47.94 -9.68
CA PHE A 6 -6.61 -46.55 -9.25
C PHE A 6 -7.94 -45.81 -9.25
N SER A 7 -8.06 -44.80 -8.39
CA SER A 7 -9.23 -43.93 -8.32
C SER A 7 -8.87 -42.51 -8.76
N ARG A 8 -9.86 -41.62 -8.85
CA ARG A 8 -9.62 -40.19 -9.09
C ARG A 8 -8.78 -39.51 -7.99
N GLN A 9 -8.68 -40.10 -6.80
CA GLN A 9 -7.83 -39.60 -5.72
C GLN A 9 -6.36 -39.99 -5.88
N SER A 10 -6.05 -40.90 -6.81
CA SER A 10 -4.66 -41.24 -7.11
C SER A 10 -3.93 -40.07 -7.75
N THR A 11 -2.64 -39.94 -7.45
CA THR A 11 -1.78 -38.89 -8.02
C THR A 11 -1.26 -39.28 -9.39
N VAL A 12 -0.80 -38.29 -10.18
CA VAL A 12 -0.12 -38.56 -11.46
C VAL A 12 1.08 -39.48 -11.25
N ARG A 13 1.83 -39.31 -10.15
CA ARG A 13 2.97 -40.16 -9.81
C ARG A 13 2.58 -41.64 -9.63
N GLU A 14 1.45 -41.91 -8.99
CA GLU A 14 0.98 -43.28 -8.75
C GLU A 14 0.49 -43.96 -10.03
N ILE A 15 -0.17 -43.21 -10.91
CA ILE A 15 -0.75 -43.78 -12.14
C ILE A 15 0.23 -43.81 -13.31
N GLU A 16 1.38 -43.13 -13.21
CA GLU A 16 2.29 -42.96 -14.33
C GLU A 16 2.72 -44.30 -14.94
N GLU A 17 3.16 -45.24 -14.12
CA GLU A 17 3.68 -46.51 -14.63
C GLU A 17 2.58 -47.40 -15.23
N ARG A 18 1.49 -47.61 -14.49
CA ARG A 18 0.48 -48.63 -14.78
C ARG A 18 -0.66 -48.14 -15.67
N VAL A 19 -0.79 -46.83 -15.88
CA VAL A 19 -1.83 -46.23 -16.71
C VAL A 19 -1.20 -45.42 -17.84
N ILE A 20 -0.39 -44.42 -17.52
CA ILE A 20 0.12 -43.47 -18.51
C ILE A 20 1.14 -44.13 -19.45
N ARG A 21 2.21 -44.68 -18.88
CA ARG A 21 3.28 -45.33 -19.65
C ARG A 21 2.84 -46.69 -20.20
N ALA A 22 1.98 -47.42 -19.48
CA ALA A 22 1.42 -48.68 -19.96
C ALA A 22 0.62 -48.53 -21.26
N ALA A 23 -0.05 -47.39 -21.50
CA ALA A 23 -0.85 -47.19 -22.72
C ALA A 23 -0.01 -47.15 -24.01
N GLY A 24 1.24 -46.68 -23.94
CA GLY A 24 2.14 -46.57 -25.09
C GLY A 24 3.16 -47.71 -25.21
N CYS A 25 3.13 -48.72 -24.34
CA CYS A 25 4.24 -49.67 -24.19
C CYS A 25 4.53 -50.53 -25.43
N ASP A 26 3.48 -50.90 -26.16
CA ASP A 26 3.55 -51.75 -27.36
C ASP A 26 3.55 -50.96 -28.67
N LEU A 27 3.45 -49.63 -28.60
CA LEU A 27 3.40 -48.74 -29.76
C LEU A 27 4.80 -48.26 -30.16
N LEU A 28 4.99 -47.97 -31.44
CA LEU A 28 6.19 -47.28 -31.92
C LEU A 28 6.03 -45.78 -31.69
N CYS A 29 7.03 -45.18 -31.06
CA CYS A 29 7.09 -43.74 -30.86
C CYS A 29 7.21 -43.03 -32.22
N PRO A 30 6.31 -42.09 -32.55
CA PRO A 30 6.33 -41.41 -33.85
C PRO A 30 7.54 -40.48 -34.02
N VAL A 31 8.21 -40.08 -32.92
CA VAL A 31 9.34 -39.15 -32.94
C VAL A 31 10.67 -39.84 -33.23
N ASP A 32 10.92 -41.02 -32.63
CA ASP A 32 12.21 -41.71 -32.72
C ASP A 32 12.13 -43.13 -33.29
N GLY A 33 10.93 -43.61 -33.64
CA GLY A 33 10.69 -44.94 -34.21
C GLY A 33 10.90 -46.11 -33.24
N ARG A 34 11.16 -45.85 -31.95
CA ARG A 34 11.45 -46.90 -30.95
C ARG A 34 10.18 -47.38 -30.24
N ARG A 35 10.19 -48.63 -29.78
CA ARG A 35 9.07 -49.22 -29.00
C ARG A 35 8.89 -48.49 -27.66
N GLY A 36 7.66 -48.10 -27.34
CA GLY A 36 7.27 -47.26 -26.20
C GLY A 36 7.04 -45.81 -26.61
N SER A 37 5.79 -45.43 -26.86
CA SER A 37 5.35 -44.07 -27.26
C SER A 37 4.88 -43.23 -26.06
N ALA A 38 4.65 -41.93 -26.25
CA ALA A 38 3.99 -41.12 -25.22
C ALA A 38 2.51 -41.55 -25.10
N PHE A 39 1.85 -41.19 -23.98
CA PHE A 39 0.43 -41.51 -23.77
C PHE A 39 -0.44 -40.84 -24.85
N VAL A 40 -0.14 -39.59 -25.20
CA VAL A 40 -0.88 -38.86 -26.25
C VAL A 40 -0.84 -39.57 -27.61
N ASP A 41 0.21 -40.35 -27.90
CA ASP A 41 0.33 -41.10 -29.15
C ASP A 41 -0.51 -42.39 -29.17
N SER A 42 -1.03 -42.81 -28.01
CA SER A 42 -1.88 -44.00 -27.88
C SER A 42 -3.38 -43.72 -28.07
N ILE A 43 -3.76 -42.44 -28.13
CA ILE A 43 -5.15 -42.00 -28.21
C ILE A 43 -5.46 -41.42 -29.60
N VAL A 44 -6.71 -41.57 -30.04
CA VAL A 44 -7.19 -41.10 -31.35
C VAL A 44 -8.57 -40.45 -31.23
N GLY A 45 -8.95 -39.68 -32.25
CA GLY A 45 -10.26 -39.05 -32.35
C GLY A 45 -10.23 -37.56 -32.01
N VAL A 46 -11.05 -36.79 -32.73
CA VAL A 46 -11.06 -35.32 -32.67
C VAL A 46 -11.45 -34.76 -31.30
N ASP A 47 -12.22 -35.50 -30.49
CA ASP A 47 -12.60 -35.08 -29.15
C ASP A 47 -11.55 -35.44 -28.08
N ASN A 48 -10.51 -36.21 -28.45
CA ASN A 48 -9.48 -36.70 -27.52
C ASN A 48 -8.09 -36.11 -27.80
N VAL A 49 -7.78 -35.78 -29.05
CA VAL A 49 -6.46 -35.28 -29.49
C VAL A 49 -6.62 -34.08 -30.41
N GLY A 50 -5.79 -33.06 -30.20
CA GLY A 50 -5.75 -31.85 -31.00
C GLY A 50 -4.57 -30.96 -30.62
N SER A 51 -4.41 -29.85 -31.34
CA SER A 51 -3.37 -28.86 -31.04
C SER A 51 -3.66 -28.17 -29.71
N ALA A 52 -2.71 -28.23 -28.78
CA ALA A 52 -2.88 -27.65 -27.46
C ALA A 52 -3.05 -26.13 -27.52
N THR A 53 -4.13 -25.65 -26.92
CA THR A 53 -4.44 -24.22 -26.75
C THR A 53 -4.01 -23.70 -25.39
N GLN A 54 -3.78 -24.60 -24.43
CA GLN A 54 -3.29 -24.28 -23.09
C GLN A 54 -2.23 -25.29 -22.66
N MET A 55 -1.36 -24.87 -21.76
CA MET A 55 -0.39 -25.73 -21.08
C MET A 55 -0.70 -25.75 -19.59
N LEU A 56 -0.89 -26.95 -19.04
CA LEU A 56 -1.03 -27.12 -17.60
C LEU A 56 0.36 -27.18 -16.97
N SER A 57 0.68 -26.19 -16.14
CA SER A 57 1.80 -26.25 -15.21
C SER A 57 1.28 -26.75 -13.86
N TYR A 58 1.87 -27.81 -13.32
CA TYR A 58 1.37 -28.51 -12.14
C TYR A 58 2.43 -29.42 -11.51
N THR A 59 2.17 -29.93 -10.30
CA THR A 59 2.99 -31.00 -9.70
C THR A 59 2.37 -32.38 -9.88
N TRP A 60 3.21 -33.40 -10.10
CA TRP A 60 2.80 -34.80 -10.20
C TRP A 60 2.22 -35.38 -8.91
N ASP A 61 2.36 -34.65 -7.81
CA ASP A 61 1.79 -35.01 -6.50
C ASP A 61 0.33 -34.55 -6.36
N TYR A 62 -0.26 -33.94 -7.40
CA TYR A 62 -1.68 -33.66 -7.47
C TYR A 62 -2.49 -34.88 -7.90
N THR A 63 -3.70 -34.96 -7.34
CA THR A 63 -4.66 -36.00 -7.67
C THR A 63 -5.25 -35.77 -9.06
N ILE A 64 -5.71 -36.83 -9.72
CA ILE A 64 -6.40 -36.71 -11.00
C ILE A 64 -7.70 -35.92 -10.85
N ALA A 65 -8.42 -36.07 -9.72
CA ALA A 65 -9.59 -35.27 -9.39
C ALA A 65 -9.26 -33.77 -9.43
N ASP A 66 -8.22 -33.34 -8.73
CA ASP A 66 -7.82 -31.93 -8.65
C ASP A 66 -7.51 -31.34 -10.03
N ILE A 67 -6.81 -32.09 -10.87
CA ILE A 67 -6.47 -31.65 -12.23
C ILE A 67 -7.73 -31.54 -13.10
N VAL A 68 -8.54 -32.60 -13.14
CA VAL A 68 -9.75 -32.64 -14.00
C VAL A 68 -10.77 -31.62 -13.56
N ASP A 69 -11.03 -31.48 -12.25
CA ASP A 69 -12.04 -30.58 -11.72
C ASP A 69 -11.61 -29.12 -11.86
N ALA A 70 -10.31 -28.81 -11.72
CA ALA A 70 -9.79 -27.47 -11.99
C ALA A 70 -9.90 -27.10 -13.47
N LEU A 71 -9.59 -28.02 -14.39
CA LEU A 71 -9.73 -27.80 -15.83
C LEU A 71 -11.20 -27.66 -16.26
N ALA A 72 -12.10 -28.46 -15.67
CA ALA A 72 -13.53 -28.36 -15.92
C ALA A 72 -14.07 -26.99 -15.44
N ALA A 73 -13.68 -26.56 -14.24
CA ALA A 73 -14.04 -25.23 -13.72
C ALA A 73 -13.48 -24.10 -14.58
N PHE A 74 -12.24 -24.24 -15.07
CA PHE A 74 -11.63 -23.29 -16.02
C PHE A 74 -12.44 -23.18 -17.32
N CYS A 75 -12.81 -24.33 -17.91
CA CYS A 75 -13.62 -24.36 -19.13
C CYS A 75 -14.97 -23.68 -18.91
N GLY A 76 -15.67 -24.01 -17.81
CA GLY A 76 -16.95 -23.40 -17.46
C GLY A 76 -16.85 -21.89 -17.28
N GLY A 77 -15.83 -21.40 -16.57
CA GLY A 77 -15.61 -19.98 -16.32
C GLY A 77 -15.24 -19.17 -17.57
N HIS A 78 -14.74 -19.81 -18.62
CA HIS A 78 -14.37 -19.18 -19.89
C HIS A 78 -15.31 -19.54 -21.05
N MET A 79 -16.44 -20.20 -20.76
CA MET A 79 -17.39 -20.68 -21.78
C MET A 79 -16.73 -21.56 -22.86
N LEU A 80 -15.69 -22.31 -22.48
CA LEU A 80 -15.01 -23.26 -23.35
C LEU A 80 -15.70 -24.63 -23.29
N LYS A 81 -15.71 -25.34 -24.42
CA LYS A 81 -16.22 -26.72 -24.49
C LYS A 81 -15.12 -27.70 -24.08
N PRO A 82 -15.28 -28.49 -23.00
CA PRO A 82 -14.22 -29.38 -22.54
C PRO A 82 -13.71 -30.36 -23.61
N ASN A 83 -14.60 -30.92 -24.44
CA ASN A 83 -14.24 -31.84 -25.53
C ASN A 83 -13.58 -31.18 -26.75
N ARG A 84 -13.44 -29.86 -26.74
CA ARG A 84 -12.77 -29.06 -27.79
C ARG A 84 -11.72 -28.12 -27.21
N THR A 85 -11.30 -28.38 -25.97
CA THR A 85 -10.23 -27.64 -25.29
C THR A 85 -9.07 -28.59 -25.08
N TYR A 86 -7.97 -28.38 -25.79
CA TYR A 86 -6.81 -29.26 -25.76
C TYR A 86 -5.74 -28.68 -24.86
N VAL A 87 -5.43 -29.37 -23.76
CA VAL A 87 -4.47 -28.93 -22.76
C VAL A 87 -3.24 -29.83 -22.81
N TRP A 88 -2.07 -29.23 -23.00
CA TRP A 88 -0.79 -29.95 -22.93
C TRP A 88 -0.46 -30.27 -21.48
N ILE A 89 -0.20 -31.54 -21.18
CA ILE A 89 0.13 -32.03 -19.83
C ILE A 89 1.41 -32.86 -19.94
N CYS A 90 2.46 -32.46 -19.22
CA CYS A 90 3.79 -33.05 -19.38
C CYS A 90 3.84 -34.57 -19.18
N ALA A 91 3.10 -35.11 -18.21
CA ALA A 91 3.07 -36.56 -18.00
C ALA A 91 2.48 -37.34 -19.19
N LEU A 92 1.57 -36.72 -19.95
CA LEU A 92 0.87 -37.37 -21.06
C LEU A 92 1.60 -37.19 -22.40
N CYS A 93 2.22 -36.02 -22.59
CA CYS A 93 2.83 -35.63 -23.86
C CYS A 93 4.34 -35.92 -23.93
N VAL A 94 5.04 -35.94 -22.80
CA VAL A 94 6.46 -36.32 -22.79
C VAL A 94 6.57 -37.85 -22.74
N ASN A 95 7.39 -38.43 -23.61
CA ASN A 95 7.60 -39.87 -23.66
C ASN A 95 8.34 -40.39 -22.40
N GLN A 96 7.57 -40.86 -21.42
CA GLN A 96 8.10 -41.35 -20.14
C GLN A 96 8.96 -42.61 -20.27
N HIS A 97 8.83 -43.39 -21.36
CA HIS A 97 9.72 -44.53 -21.59
C HIS A 97 11.17 -44.07 -21.71
N ARG A 98 11.45 -42.99 -22.45
CA ARG A 98 12.83 -42.47 -22.61
C ARG A 98 13.41 -41.97 -21.30
N VAL A 99 12.61 -41.27 -20.50
CA VAL A 99 13.01 -40.77 -19.17
C VAL A 99 13.36 -41.93 -18.25
N ARG A 100 12.57 -43.01 -18.28
CA ARG A 100 12.74 -44.19 -17.43
C ARG A 100 13.90 -45.07 -17.88
N GLU A 101 14.13 -45.22 -19.17
CA GLU A 101 15.30 -45.91 -19.72
C GLU A 101 16.61 -45.20 -19.33
N ALA A 102 16.65 -43.87 -19.39
CA ALA A 102 17.81 -43.11 -18.94
C ALA A 102 18.05 -43.37 -17.45
N ARG A 103 17.01 -43.26 -16.61
CA ARG A 103 17.11 -43.54 -15.17
C ARG A 103 17.55 -44.97 -14.87
N ALA A 104 17.05 -45.97 -15.61
CA ALA A 104 17.45 -47.37 -15.45
C ALA A 104 18.94 -47.61 -15.77
N LYS A 105 19.55 -46.72 -16.57
CA LYS A 105 20.99 -46.71 -16.86
C LYS A 105 21.78 -45.82 -15.88
N ASN A 106 21.18 -45.37 -14.78
CA ASN A 106 21.73 -44.36 -13.86
C ASN A 106 22.14 -43.05 -14.56
N GLN A 107 21.46 -42.72 -15.67
CA GLN A 107 21.64 -41.47 -16.39
C GLN A 107 20.53 -40.49 -16.03
N VAL A 108 20.90 -39.23 -15.87
CA VAL A 108 19.96 -38.12 -15.74
C VAL A 108 19.73 -37.54 -17.13
N VAL A 109 18.46 -37.32 -17.50
CA VAL A 109 18.14 -36.60 -18.74
C VAL A 109 18.73 -35.18 -18.61
N PRO A 110 19.60 -34.72 -19.52
CA PRO A 110 20.26 -33.43 -19.39
C PRO A 110 19.28 -32.27 -19.26
N PHE A 111 19.60 -31.31 -18.38
CA PHE A 111 18.79 -30.11 -18.12
C PHE A 111 18.29 -29.43 -19.41
N HIS A 112 19.18 -29.22 -20.38
CA HIS A 112 18.84 -28.51 -21.63
C HIS A 112 17.71 -29.20 -22.42
N LYS A 113 17.59 -30.53 -22.37
CA LYS A 113 16.51 -31.24 -23.08
C LYS A 113 15.16 -30.95 -22.48
N PHE A 114 15.07 -30.94 -21.14
CA PHE A 114 13.83 -30.58 -20.47
C PHE A 114 13.55 -29.08 -20.57
N ALA A 115 14.56 -28.23 -20.41
CA ALA A 115 14.40 -26.79 -20.58
C ALA A 115 13.91 -26.43 -22.00
N GLU A 116 14.42 -27.09 -23.04
CA GLU A 116 13.96 -26.93 -24.41
C GLU A 116 12.53 -27.44 -24.60
N GLU A 117 12.20 -28.63 -24.09
CA GLU A 117 10.84 -29.18 -24.18
C GLU A 117 9.84 -28.25 -23.48
N PHE A 118 10.02 -27.94 -22.20
CA PHE A 118 9.09 -27.06 -21.47
C PHE A 118 9.08 -25.63 -22.03
N GLY A 119 10.26 -25.06 -22.29
CA GLY A 119 10.39 -23.69 -22.78
C GLY A 119 9.77 -23.50 -24.16
N SER A 120 9.90 -24.48 -25.07
CA SER A 120 9.27 -24.41 -26.40
C SER A 120 7.75 -24.49 -26.32
N ARG A 121 7.19 -25.31 -25.41
CA ARG A 121 5.73 -25.38 -25.19
C ARG A 121 5.19 -24.07 -24.64
N VAL A 122 5.87 -23.47 -23.66
CA VAL A 122 5.48 -22.15 -23.14
C VAL A 122 5.51 -21.10 -24.25
N LYS A 123 6.57 -21.05 -25.06
CA LYS A 123 6.74 -20.11 -26.18
C LYS A 123 5.71 -20.30 -27.30
N GLY A 124 5.35 -21.53 -27.59
CA GLY A 124 4.42 -21.89 -28.67
C GLY A 124 2.94 -21.73 -28.27
N ILE A 125 2.56 -22.19 -27.06
CA ILE A 125 1.17 -22.18 -26.61
C ILE A 125 0.77 -20.81 -26.07
N ARG A 126 1.66 -20.12 -25.35
CA ARG A 126 1.44 -18.78 -24.77
C ARG A 126 0.22 -18.62 -23.87
N HIS A 127 -0.29 -19.72 -23.32
CA HIS A 127 -1.36 -19.73 -22.33
C HIS A 127 -1.08 -20.80 -21.29
N ILE A 128 -0.58 -20.36 -20.13
CA ILE A 128 -0.19 -21.22 -19.02
C ILE A 128 -1.28 -21.23 -17.96
N LEU A 129 -1.67 -22.45 -17.57
CA LEU A 129 -2.60 -22.72 -16.48
C LEU A 129 -1.80 -23.25 -15.29
N ALA A 130 -1.58 -22.41 -14.28
CA ALA A 130 -0.82 -22.77 -13.10
C ALA A 130 -1.75 -23.34 -12.02
N LEU A 131 -1.74 -24.65 -11.83
CA LEU A 131 -2.59 -25.31 -10.85
C LEU A 131 -2.03 -25.15 -9.43
N MET A 132 -2.70 -24.35 -8.62
CA MET A 132 -2.34 -24.05 -7.23
C MET A 132 -3.20 -24.88 -6.27
N GLY A 133 -2.54 -25.66 -5.43
CA GLY A 133 -3.18 -26.40 -4.35
C GLY A 133 -2.15 -27.07 -3.43
N PRO A 134 -2.51 -27.38 -2.17
CA PRO A 134 -3.64 -26.83 -1.41
C PRO A 134 -3.59 -25.30 -1.28
N TRP A 135 -4.71 -24.64 -0.98
CA TRP A 135 -4.75 -23.16 -0.94
C TRP A 135 -3.90 -22.56 0.20
N HIS A 136 -3.83 -23.26 1.34
CA HIS A 136 -3.11 -22.82 2.55
C HIS A 136 -1.61 -23.11 2.49
N GLU A 137 -1.18 -24.01 1.60
CA GLU A 137 0.22 -24.33 1.37
C GLU A 137 0.41 -24.78 -0.10
N PRO A 138 0.44 -23.84 -1.06
CA PRO A 138 0.45 -24.21 -2.47
C PRO A 138 1.72 -24.98 -2.84
N ARG A 139 1.58 -26.29 -3.13
CA ARG A 139 2.73 -27.15 -3.49
C ARG A 139 3.40 -26.72 -4.79
N TYR A 140 2.65 -26.09 -5.69
CA TYR A 140 3.11 -25.60 -6.98
C TYR A 140 4.35 -24.69 -6.84
N ILE A 141 4.32 -23.73 -5.90
CA ILE A 141 5.42 -22.76 -5.75
C ILE A 141 6.69 -23.38 -5.16
N ASN A 142 6.61 -24.61 -4.65
CA ASN A 142 7.76 -25.36 -4.15
C ASN A 142 8.40 -26.23 -5.23
N ARG A 143 7.99 -26.14 -6.51
CA ARG A 143 8.54 -26.94 -7.61
C ARG A 143 9.32 -26.08 -8.57
N ALA A 144 10.64 -26.32 -8.67
CA ALA A 144 11.53 -25.50 -9.50
C ALA A 144 11.09 -25.47 -10.97
N TRP A 145 10.66 -26.60 -11.53
CA TRP A 145 10.17 -26.67 -12.92
C TRP A 145 8.89 -25.84 -13.16
N CYS A 146 7.97 -25.79 -12.20
CA CYS A 146 6.78 -24.94 -12.27
C CYS A 146 7.15 -23.44 -12.25
N LEU A 147 8.19 -23.08 -11.48
CA LEU A 147 8.72 -21.72 -11.46
C LEU A 147 9.49 -21.37 -12.73
N TYR A 148 10.21 -22.33 -13.32
CA TYR A 148 10.87 -22.18 -14.62
C TYR A 148 9.86 -21.86 -15.72
N GLU A 149 8.79 -22.66 -15.85
CA GLU A 149 7.74 -22.44 -16.86
C GLU A 149 7.10 -21.06 -16.70
N MET A 150 6.89 -20.64 -15.45
CA MET A 150 6.34 -19.31 -15.17
C MET A 150 7.32 -18.18 -15.49
N ALA A 151 8.61 -18.34 -15.18
CA ALA A 151 9.64 -17.37 -15.55
C ALA A 151 9.79 -17.24 -17.06
N VAL A 152 9.74 -18.35 -17.80
CA VAL A 152 9.73 -18.34 -19.27
C VAL A 152 8.49 -17.61 -19.79
N ALA A 153 7.30 -17.92 -19.26
CA ALA A 153 6.05 -17.26 -19.64
C ALA A 153 6.11 -15.75 -19.41
N MET A 154 6.71 -15.32 -18.30
CA MET A 154 6.84 -13.92 -17.92
C MET A 154 7.78 -13.11 -18.81
N ASN A 155 8.71 -13.77 -19.51
CA ASN A 155 9.64 -13.16 -20.45
C ASN A 155 9.10 -13.12 -21.89
N ILE A 156 7.87 -13.59 -22.12
CA ILE A 156 7.23 -13.61 -23.43
C ILE A 156 6.10 -12.59 -23.43
N GLU A 157 6.15 -11.69 -24.40
CA GLU A 157 5.06 -10.74 -24.67
C GLU A 157 3.78 -11.50 -25.06
N ASP A 158 2.64 -11.01 -24.59
CA ASP A 158 1.31 -11.62 -24.80
C ASP A 158 1.16 -13.06 -24.30
N CYS A 159 2.02 -13.52 -23.38
CA CYS A 159 1.82 -14.81 -22.73
C CYS A 159 0.81 -14.69 -21.58
N ARG A 160 -0.32 -15.39 -21.70
CA ARG A 160 -1.37 -15.41 -20.69
C ARG A 160 -1.02 -16.41 -19.58
N LEU A 161 -1.21 -15.97 -18.34
CA LEU A 161 -1.02 -16.81 -17.16
C LEU A 161 -2.28 -16.78 -16.28
N ASP A 162 -2.98 -17.90 -16.21
CA ASP A 162 -4.12 -18.07 -15.31
C ASP A 162 -3.75 -18.99 -14.15
N VAL A 163 -4.09 -18.56 -12.93
CA VAL A 163 -4.03 -19.43 -11.75
C VAL A 163 -5.30 -20.27 -11.70
N LEU A 164 -5.12 -21.58 -11.59
CA LEU A 164 -6.20 -22.53 -11.33
C LEU A 164 -6.13 -22.99 -9.88
N MET A 165 -7.28 -23.35 -9.32
CA MET A 165 -7.35 -24.04 -8.03
C MET A 165 -8.45 -25.09 -8.10
N PRO A 166 -8.24 -26.30 -7.56
CA PRO A 166 -9.29 -27.30 -7.49
C PRO A 166 -10.54 -26.73 -6.80
N PRO A 167 -11.76 -27.01 -7.29
CA PRO A 167 -12.99 -26.49 -6.68
C PRO A 167 -13.12 -26.78 -5.18
N ARG A 168 -12.64 -27.94 -4.71
CA ARG A 168 -12.62 -28.27 -3.27
C ARG A 168 -11.71 -27.34 -2.46
N GLU A 169 -10.56 -26.98 -3.00
CA GLU A 169 -9.59 -26.09 -2.34
C GLU A 169 -10.11 -24.65 -2.37
N ALA A 170 -10.70 -24.22 -3.49
CA ALA A 170 -11.36 -22.92 -3.58
C ALA A 170 -12.55 -22.80 -2.60
N LYS A 171 -13.31 -23.88 -2.41
CA LYS A 171 -14.38 -23.96 -1.41
C LYS A 171 -13.82 -23.93 0.01
N GLY A 172 -12.74 -24.66 0.30
CA GLY A 172 -12.07 -24.62 1.59
C GLY A 172 -11.56 -23.21 1.93
N PHE A 173 -10.97 -22.50 0.95
CA PHE A 173 -10.58 -21.10 1.11
C PHE A 173 -11.79 -20.20 1.39
N ALA A 174 -12.87 -20.34 0.62
CA ALA A 174 -14.12 -19.61 0.82
C ALA A 174 -14.72 -19.85 2.22
N GLU A 175 -14.76 -21.10 2.67
CA GLU A 175 -15.25 -21.48 4.00
C GLU A 175 -14.37 -20.88 5.10
N ALA A 176 -13.04 -20.92 4.94
CA ALA A 176 -12.13 -20.31 5.90
C ALA A 176 -12.33 -18.79 5.99
N LEU A 177 -12.40 -18.13 4.83
CA LEU A 177 -12.62 -16.68 4.74
C LEU A 177 -13.95 -16.24 5.36
N MET A 178 -15.00 -17.02 5.15
CA MET A 178 -16.32 -16.69 5.67
C MET A 178 -16.45 -16.98 7.16
N ASN A 179 -15.86 -18.07 7.66
CA ASN A 179 -16.11 -18.56 9.02
C ASN A 179 -15.03 -18.18 10.04
N HIS A 180 -13.83 -17.78 9.61
CA HIS A 180 -12.72 -17.44 10.49
C HIS A 180 -12.29 -16.00 10.30
N CYS A 181 -12.19 -15.24 11.41
CA CYS A 181 -11.85 -13.81 11.40
C CYS A 181 -10.38 -13.51 11.02
N ASP A 182 -9.54 -14.55 10.93
CA ASP A 182 -8.10 -14.52 10.73
C ASP A 182 -7.64 -15.08 9.38
N ALA A 183 -8.55 -15.54 8.52
CA ALA A 183 -8.22 -16.07 7.19
C ALA A 183 -7.40 -15.08 6.33
N LEU A 184 -7.60 -13.77 6.52
CA LEU A 184 -6.78 -12.75 5.86
C LEU A 184 -5.33 -12.72 6.39
N GLN A 185 -5.12 -12.96 7.69
CA GLN A 185 -3.78 -13.07 8.27
C GLN A 185 -3.07 -14.32 7.75
N GLU A 186 -3.80 -15.44 7.66
CA GLU A 186 -3.30 -16.66 7.03
C GLU A 186 -2.90 -16.41 5.57
N LEU A 187 -3.77 -15.78 4.78
CA LEU A 187 -3.46 -15.44 3.38
C LEU A 187 -2.21 -14.56 3.28
N ARG A 188 -2.09 -13.53 4.13
CA ARG A 188 -0.89 -12.67 4.19
C ARG A 188 0.36 -13.48 4.55
N ALA A 189 0.26 -14.42 5.49
CA ALA A 189 1.36 -15.30 5.87
C ALA A 189 1.75 -16.26 4.74
N ILE A 190 0.78 -16.79 4.00
CA ILE A 190 1.02 -17.65 2.83
C ILE A 190 1.76 -16.86 1.75
N LEU A 191 1.26 -15.68 1.40
CA LEU A 191 1.87 -14.81 0.39
C LEU A 191 3.28 -14.35 0.80
N SER A 192 3.53 -14.09 2.08
CA SER A 192 4.87 -13.70 2.56
C SER A 192 5.88 -14.84 2.52
N ARG A 193 5.42 -16.10 2.64
CA ARG A 193 6.26 -17.31 2.55
C ARG A 193 6.65 -17.68 1.11
N VAL A 194 5.99 -17.12 0.10
CA VAL A 194 6.34 -17.31 -1.31
C VAL A 194 7.79 -16.90 -1.51
N CYS A 195 8.65 -17.87 -1.83
CA CYS A 195 10.06 -17.65 -2.08
C CYS A 195 10.57 -18.67 -3.09
N VAL A 196 10.88 -18.20 -4.31
CA VAL A 196 11.38 -19.02 -5.42
C VAL A 196 12.59 -19.88 -5.02
N LEU A 197 13.50 -19.34 -4.21
CA LEU A 197 14.70 -20.07 -3.77
C LEU A 197 14.42 -21.31 -2.91
N ARG A 198 13.23 -21.38 -2.29
CA ARG A 198 12.80 -22.56 -1.51
C ARG A 198 12.30 -23.70 -2.37
N ALA A 199 12.11 -23.50 -3.67
CA ALA A 199 11.63 -24.55 -4.54
C ALA A 199 12.63 -25.70 -4.68
N GLU A 200 12.09 -26.88 -4.95
CA GLU A 200 12.81 -28.14 -5.03
C GLU A 200 12.69 -28.76 -6.42
N ALA A 201 13.71 -29.54 -6.79
CA ALA A 201 13.71 -30.41 -7.96
C ALA A 201 14.21 -31.79 -7.54
N SER A 202 13.72 -32.84 -8.21
CA SER A 202 14.20 -34.21 -7.94
C SER A 202 15.68 -34.42 -8.31
N VAL A 203 16.26 -33.48 -9.07
CA VAL A 203 17.68 -33.44 -9.43
C VAL A 203 18.20 -32.07 -9.00
N GLU A 204 19.13 -32.04 -8.05
CA GLU A 204 19.63 -30.78 -7.48
C GLU A 204 20.31 -29.87 -8.53
N ALA A 205 20.98 -30.48 -9.50
CA ALA A 205 21.56 -29.74 -10.63
C ALA A 205 20.50 -29.00 -11.46
N ASP A 206 19.29 -29.57 -11.63
CA ASP A 206 18.20 -28.88 -12.33
C ASP A 206 17.74 -27.65 -11.54
N LYS A 207 17.61 -27.75 -10.21
CA LYS A 207 17.29 -26.60 -9.36
C LYS A 207 18.32 -25.49 -9.56
N ALA A 208 19.61 -25.79 -9.46
CA ALA A 208 20.68 -24.80 -9.62
C ALA A 208 20.64 -24.13 -11.00
N ASN A 209 20.42 -24.91 -12.07
CA ASN A 209 20.32 -24.38 -13.43
C ASN A 209 19.05 -23.52 -13.62
N ILE A 210 17.92 -23.93 -13.06
CA ILE A 210 16.67 -23.14 -13.11
C ILE A 210 16.84 -21.82 -12.40
N MET A 211 17.42 -21.79 -11.19
CA MET A 211 17.65 -20.53 -10.48
C MET A 211 18.52 -19.57 -11.29
N ARG A 212 19.54 -20.08 -11.96
CA ARG A 212 20.37 -19.28 -12.88
C ARG A 212 19.56 -18.75 -14.06
N CYS A 213 18.76 -19.59 -14.72
CA CYS A 213 17.90 -19.15 -15.83
C CYS A 213 16.86 -18.09 -15.41
N VAL A 214 16.33 -18.19 -14.18
CA VAL A 214 15.41 -17.19 -13.64
C VAL A 214 16.14 -15.88 -13.38
N GLU A 215 17.32 -15.94 -12.77
CA GLU A 215 18.13 -14.76 -12.45
C GLU A 215 18.61 -14.04 -13.72
N ASP A 216 19.10 -14.77 -14.71
CA ASP A 216 19.52 -14.23 -16.02
C ASP A 216 18.35 -13.67 -16.83
N GLY A 217 17.11 -14.04 -16.49
CA GLY A 217 15.88 -13.65 -17.17
C GLY A 217 15.12 -12.55 -16.43
N VAL A 218 14.03 -12.94 -15.76
CA VAL A 218 13.11 -12.00 -15.08
C VAL A 218 13.71 -11.46 -13.77
N GLY A 219 14.67 -12.17 -13.17
CA GLY A 219 15.22 -11.92 -11.84
C GLY A 219 14.41 -12.60 -10.74
N LEU A 220 15.09 -13.19 -9.75
CA LEU A 220 14.45 -13.94 -8.66
C LEU A 220 13.49 -13.06 -7.82
N HIS A 221 13.88 -11.81 -7.56
CA HIS A 221 13.05 -10.87 -6.80
C HIS A 221 11.76 -10.53 -7.55
N ASN A 222 11.86 -10.21 -8.84
CA ASN A 222 10.70 -9.88 -9.67
C ASN A 222 9.75 -11.06 -9.81
N LEU A 223 10.27 -12.29 -9.95
CA LEU A 223 9.44 -13.50 -9.99
C LEU A 223 8.65 -13.67 -8.69
N ASN A 224 9.28 -13.46 -7.53
CA ASN A 224 8.58 -13.49 -6.23
C ASN A 224 7.45 -12.47 -6.16
N GLU A 225 7.72 -11.21 -6.51
CA GLU A 225 6.70 -10.16 -6.47
C GLU A 225 5.53 -10.43 -7.42
N ARG A 226 5.82 -10.94 -8.62
CA ARG A 226 4.79 -11.25 -9.62
C ARG A 226 3.96 -12.46 -9.21
N LEU A 227 4.56 -13.50 -8.62
CA LEU A 227 3.86 -14.63 -8.02
C LEU A 227 2.90 -14.19 -6.91
N ARG A 228 3.41 -13.41 -5.95
CA ARG A 228 2.61 -12.86 -4.84
C ARG A 228 1.44 -12.04 -5.36
N ARG A 229 1.69 -11.17 -6.35
CA ARG A 229 0.66 -10.35 -7.00
C ARG A 229 -0.41 -11.21 -7.65
N ASN A 230 -0.03 -12.19 -8.47
CA ASN A 230 -0.99 -13.03 -9.21
C ASN A 230 -1.85 -13.89 -8.26
N LEU A 231 -1.22 -14.50 -7.25
CA LEU A 231 -1.95 -15.23 -6.21
C LEU A 231 -2.91 -14.29 -5.46
N ARG A 232 -2.46 -13.11 -5.05
CA ARG A 232 -3.29 -12.13 -4.36
C ARG A 232 -4.50 -11.68 -5.17
N VAL A 233 -4.33 -11.42 -6.47
CA VAL A 233 -5.43 -11.06 -7.37
C VAL A 233 -6.42 -12.23 -7.52
N TRP A 234 -5.91 -13.45 -7.68
CA TRP A 234 -6.75 -14.64 -7.80
C TRP A 234 -7.58 -14.90 -6.53
N PHE A 235 -6.93 -14.88 -5.36
CA PHE A 235 -7.60 -15.05 -4.07
C PHE A 235 -8.65 -13.96 -3.83
N LEU A 236 -8.34 -12.70 -4.18
CA LEU A 236 -9.29 -11.60 -4.07
C LEU A 236 -10.53 -11.81 -4.95
N ALA A 237 -10.33 -12.19 -6.21
CA ALA A 237 -11.45 -12.40 -7.13
C ALA A 237 -12.38 -13.49 -6.59
N ARG A 238 -11.81 -14.60 -6.11
CA ARG A 238 -12.58 -15.69 -5.52
C ARG A 238 -13.30 -15.28 -4.23
N ALA A 239 -12.61 -14.52 -3.38
CA ALA A 239 -13.15 -13.97 -2.14
C ALA A 239 -14.37 -13.06 -2.40
N GLU A 240 -14.29 -12.19 -3.40
CA GLU A 240 -15.37 -11.28 -3.77
C GLU A 240 -16.59 -12.01 -4.36
N ASP A 241 -16.37 -13.01 -5.21
CA ASP A 241 -17.45 -13.85 -5.73
C ASP A 241 -18.19 -14.54 -4.58
N GLU A 242 -17.45 -15.11 -3.62
CA GLU A 242 -18.04 -15.79 -2.47
C GLU A 242 -18.77 -14.82 -1.55
N ALA A 243 -18.19 -13.66 -1.24
CA ALA A 243 -18.83 -12.64 -0.42
C ALA A 243 -20.14 -12.14 -1.06
N THR A 244 -20.12 -11.93 -2.38
CA THR A 244 -21.31 -11.54 -3.16
C THR A 244 -22.38 -12.63 -3.13
N ALA A 245 -21.99 -13.90 -3.29
CA ALA A 245 -22.89 -15.03 -3.17
C ALA A 245 -23.47 -15.14 -1.75
N ALA A 246 -22.65 -14.93 -0.71
CA ALA A 246 -23.09 -14.93 0.68
C ALA A 246 -24.14 -13.86 0.95
N VAL A 247 -23.93 -12.61 0.51
CA VAL A 247 -24.93 -11.53 0.64
C VAL A 247 -26.27 -11.95 0.02
N ARG A 248 -26.26 -12.51 -1.20
CA ARG A 248 -27.47 -12.98 -1.89
C ARG A 248 -28.15 -14.14 -1.17
N CYS A 249 -27.38 -15.10 -0.66
CA CYS A 249 -27.91 -16.25 0.07
C CYS A 249 -28.56 -15.82 1.38
N ILE A 250 -27.93 -14.92 2.14
CA ILE A 250 -28.48 -14.40 3.39
C ILE A 250 -29.75 -13.58 3.11
N GLU A 251 -29.73 -12.72 2.09
CA GLU A 251 -30.90 -11.93 1.68
C GLU A 251 -32.12 -12.82 1.40
N LYS A 252 -31.90 -13.94 0.70
CA LYS A 252 -32.94 -14.93 0.37
C LYS A 252 -33.28 -15.88 1.53
N GLY A 253 -32.58 -15.80 2.67
CA GLY A 253 -32.78 -16.71 3.80
C GLY A 253 -32.32 -18.15 3.52
N LEU A 254 -31.39 -18.34 2.58
CA LEU A 254 -30.86 -19.65 2.19
C LEU A 254 -29.70 -20.11 3.10
N CYS A 255 -29.07 -19.19 3.85
CA CYS A 255 -28.05 -19.53 4.84
C CYS A 255 -27.95 -18.46 5.94
N ASN A 256 -27.34 -18.85 7.07
CA ASN A 256 -27.02 -17.98 8.21
C ASN A 256 -25.50 -17.81 8.36
N ARG A 257 -24.79 -17.61 7.25
CA ARG A 257 -23.33 -17.46 7.29
C ARG A 257 -22.94 -16.19 8.08
N PRO A 258 -21.85 -16.22 8.85
CA PRO A 258 -21.35 -15.04 9.52
C PRO A 258 -20.97 -13.96 8.51
N ARG A 259 -21.18 -12.70 8.89
CA ARG A 259 -20.95 -11.53 8.02
C ARG A 259 -19.53 -11.00 8.10
N CYS A 260 -18.70 -11.54 8.99
CA CYS A 260 -17.30 -11.16 9.14
C CYS A 260 -16.47 -11.37 7.87
N GLY A 261 -16.77 -12.42 7.09
CA GLY A 261 -16.11 -12.64 5.79
C GLY A 261 -16.33 -11.49 4.80
N ILE A 262 -17.52 -10.87 4.79
CA ILE A 262 -17.82 -9.71 3.92
C ILE A 262 -16.93 -8.52 4.30
N LEU A 263 -16.73 -8.27 5.59
CA LEU A 263 -15.84 -7.22 6.09
C LEU A 263 -14.38 -7.50 5.70
N GLN A 264 -13.91 -8.74 5.86
CA GLN A 264 -12.55 -9.13 5.47
C GLN A 264 -12.29 -8.93 3.97
N VAL A 265 -13.22 -9.34 3.12
CA VAL A 265 -13.12 -9.15 1.66
C VAL A 265 -13.10 -7.66 1.31
N SER A 266 -13.95 -6.86 1.97
CA SER A 266 -14.01 -5.42 1.76
C SER A 266 -12.69 -4.73 2.16
N ASN A 267 -12.09 -5.14 3.28
CA ASN A 267 -10.77 -4.66 3.69
C ASN A 267 -9.68 -5.08 2.69
N MET A 268 -9.71 -6.31 2.17
CA MET A 268 -8.76 -6.77 1.17
C MET A 268 -8.89 -6.00 -0.15
N LEU A 269 -10.11 -5.69 -0.59
CA LEU A 269 -10.36 -4.83 -1.74
C LEU A 269 -9.77 -3.43 -1.51
N ALA A 270 -9.99 -2.85 -0.34
CA ALA A 270 -9.48 -1.53 0.02
C ALA A 270 -7.94 -1.48 0.09
N ASP A 271 -7.29 -2.51 0.65
CA ASP A 271 -5.83 -2.65 0.69
C ASP A 271 -5.20 -2.68 -0.72
N LEU A 272 -5.96 -3.18 -1.70
CA LEU A 272 -5.54 -3.27 -3.11
C LEU A 272 -5.90 -2.04 -3.94
N GLY A 273 -6.37 -0.98 -3.27
CA GLY A 273 -6.81 0.25 -3.93
C GLY A 273 -8.15 0.11 -4.66
N GLN A 274 -8.82 -1.05 -4.54
CA GLN A 274 -10.13 -1.32 -5.15
C GLN A 274 -11.28 -0.82 -4.26
N VAL A 275 -11.15 0.41 -3.72
CA VAL A 275 -12.08 0.99 -2.74
C VAL A 275 -13.52 1.01 -3.26
N GLY A 276 -13.72 1.33 -4.54
CA GLY A 276 -15.06 1.34 -5.13
C GLY A 276 -15.73 -0.03 -5.17
N ARG A 277 -14.97 -1.13 -5.31
CA ARG A 277 -15.51 -2.50 -5.22
C ARG A 277 -15.89 -2.83 -3.78
N ALA A 278 -15.03 -2.48 -2.82
CA ALA A 278 -15.30 -2.66 -1.39
C ALA A 278 -16.59 -1.95 -0.97
N VAL A 279 -16.75 -0.68 -1.33
CA VAL A 279 -17.94 0.13 -1.03
C VAL A 279 -19.20 -0.49 -1.64
N ARG A 280 -19.16 -0.94 -2.90
CA ARG A 280 -20.32 -1.62 -3.52
C ARG A 280 -20.73 -2.90 -2.77
N LEU A 281 -19.75 -3.71 -2.37
CA LEU A 281 -20.00 -4.93 -1.61
C LEU A 281 -20.63 -4.60 -0.24
N LEU A 282 -20.08 -3.63 0.48
CA LEU A 282 -20.61 -3.18 1.77
C LEU A 282 -22.01 -2.57 1.67
N LEU A 283 -22.30 -1.78 0.65
CA LEU A 283 -23.64 -1.22 0.43
C LEU A 283 -24.69 -2.31 0.17
N ALA A 284 -24.34 -3.34 -0.62
CA ALA A 284 -25.20 -4.48 -0.85
C ALA A 284 -25.45 -5.26 0.45
N ALA A 285 -24.40 -5.48 1.25
CA ALA A 285 -24.48 -6.15 2.54
C ALA A 285 -25.27 -5.34 3.59
N LEU A 286 -25.13 -4.00 3.60
CA LEU A 286 -25.89 -3.11 4.46
C LEU A 286 -27.38 -3.13 4.14
N LYS A 287 -27.74 -3.16 2.84
CA LYS A 287 -29.14 -3.30 2.42
C LYS A 287 -29.74 -4.60 2.92
N GLU A 288 -28.99 -5.70 2.83
CA GLU A 288 -29.38 -6.99 3.40
C GLU A 288 -29.56 -6.90 4.92
N ALA A 289 -28.56 -6.38 5.64
CA ALA A 289 -28.58 -6.28 7.10
C ALA A 289 -29.77 -5.46 7.61
N LYS A 290 -30.10 -4.35 6.94
CA LYS A 290 -31.31 -3.54 7.24
C LYS A 290 -32.59 -4.35 7.06
N LYS A 291 -32.70 -5.12 5.97
CA LYS A 291 -33.88 -5.97 5.69
C LYS A 291 -34.04 -7.08 6.74
N LYS A 292 -32.94 -7.66 7.23
CA LYS A 292 -32.94 -8.69 8.27
C LYS A 292 -32.94 -8.11 9.70
N CYS A 293 -32.95 -6.79 9.86
CA CYS A 293 -32.90 -6.11 11.16
C CYS A 293 -31.72 -6.57 12.04
N SER A 294 -30.56 -6.85 11.44
CA SER A 294 -29.36 -7.28 12.18
C SER A 294 -28.60 -6.04 12.68
N ALA A 295 -28.78 -5.68 13.95
CA ALA A 295 -28.15 -4.51 14.57
C ALA A 295 -26.62 -4.54 14.45
N GLU A 296 -25.99 -5.65 14.87
CA GLU A 296 -24.54 -5.87 14.77
C GLU A 296 -24.01 -5.64 13.34
N ALA A 297 -24.67 -6.22 12.34
CA ALA A 297 -24.25 -6.09 10.95
C ALA A 297 -24.46 -4.67 10.40
N ILE A 298 -25.55 -4.00 10.79
CA ILE A 298 -25.80 -2.60 10.44
C ILE A 298 -24.68 -1.72 10.98
N VAL A 299 -24.30 -1.89 12.25
CA VAL A 299 -23.19 -1.13 12.84
C VAL A 299 -21.89 -1.43 12.09
N ALA A 300 -21.59 -2.72 11.87
CA ALA A 300 -20.33 -3.13 11.27
C ALA A 300 -20.14 -2.60 9.84
N PHE A 301 -21.17 -2.72 8.99
CA PHE A 301 -21.08 -2.25 7.60
C PHE A 301 -21.07 -0.73 7.50
N ASN A 302 -21.82 -0.02 8.35
CA ASN A 302 -21.76 1.44 8.38
C ASN A 302 -20.40 1.95 8.86
N ALA A 303 -19.83 1.35 9.91
CA ALA A 303 -18.49 1.71 10.38
C ALA A 303 -17.43 1.48 9.28
N ALA A 304 -17.48 0.33 8.60
CA ALA A 304 -16.58 0.03 7.48
C ALA A 304 -16.75 1.00 6.30
N LEU A 305 -17.98 1.39 5.95
CA LEU A 305 -18.22 2.41 4.93
C LEU A 305 -17.65 3.77 5.34
N GLY A 306 -17.87 4.16 6.60
CA GLY A 306 -17.31 5.36 7.22
C GLY A 306 -15.79 5.45 7.13
N ALA A 307 -15.10 4.33 7.30
CA ALA A 307 -13.64 4.25 7.17
C ALA A 307 -13.14 4.33 5.71
N LEU A 308 -13.94 3.86 4.73
CA LEU A 308 -13.51 3.73 3.34
C LEU A 308 -13.88 4.90 2.43
N LEU A 309 -15.05 5.50 2.62
CA LEU A 309 -15.55 6.62 1.81
C LEU A 309 -14.62 7.86 1.80
N PRO A 310 -13.92 8.22 2.90
CA PRO A 310 -12.93 9.28 2.87
C PRO A 310 -11.82 9.04 1.82
N ARG A 311 -11.47 7.78 1.53
CA ARG A 311 -10.45 7.44 0.51
C ARG A 311 -10.93 7.71 -0.91
N GLN A 312 -12.24 7.91 -1.11
CA GLN A 312 -12.84 8.34 -2.37
C GLN A 312 -13.11 9.85 -2.41
N GLY A 313 -12.78 10.58 -1.33
CA GLY A 313 -13.08 12.00 -1.18
C GLY A 313 -14.50 12.29 -0.66
N ASP A 314 -15.27 11.26 -0.31
CA ASP A 314 -16.66 11.41 0.14
C ASP A 314 -16.77 11.46 1.67
N LEU A 315 -16.41 12.62 2.23
CA LEU A 315 -16.42 12.84 3.68
C LEU A 315 -17.84 12.98 4.25
N ALA A 316 -18.79 13.46 3.46
CA ALA A 316 -20.16 13.70 3.90
C ALA A 316 -20.91 12.37 4.10
N ASP A 317 -20.83 11.46 3.13
CA ASP A 317 -21.45 10.14 3.28
C ASP A 317 -20.73 9.31 4.35
N ALA A 318 -19.40 9.46 4.47
CA ALA A 318 -18.65 8.84 5.56
C ALA A 318 -19.19 9.24 6.94
N ALA A 319 -19.40 10.54 7.17
CA ALA A 319 -19.97 11.06 8.42
C ALA A 319 -21.38 10.52 8.67
N CYS A 320 -22.22 10.46 7.64
CA CYS A 320 -23.60 9.94 7.72
C CYS A 320 -23.62 8.45 8.13
N HIS A 321 -22.77 7.64 7.50
CA HIS A 321 -22.63 6.24 7.85
C HIS A 321 -22.12 6.04 9.28
N LEU A 322 -21.09 6.77 9.70
CA LEU A 322 -20.56 6.68 11.06
C LEU A 322 -21.58 7.11 12.12
N HIS A 323 -22.33 8.19 11.88
CA HIS A 323 -23.40 8.61 12.78
C HIS A 323 -24.50 7.55 12.90
N THR A 324 -24.87 6.92 11.77
CA THR A 324 -25.83 5.80 11.76
C THR A 324 -25.29 4.60 12.55
N ALA A 325 -24.00 4.28 12.42
CA ALA A 325 -23.35 3.22 13.17
C ALA A 325 -23.38 3.51 14.68
N GLN A 326 -23.08 4.75 15.07
CA GLN A 326 -23.06 5.18 16.47
C GLN A 326 -24.44 5.09 17.11
N LEU A 327 -25.48 5.62 16.46
CA LEU A 327 -26.86 5.53 16.97
C LEU A 327 -27.32 4.08 17.13
N ALA A 328 -26.96 3.22 16.18
CA ALA A 328 -27.30 1.80 16.25
C ALA A 328 -26.53 1.10 17.38
N TRP A 329 -25.25 1.45 17.61
CA TRP A 329 -24.45 0.96 18.72
C TRP A 329 -25.01 1.39 20.08
N GLU A 330 -25.37 2.67 20.24
CA GLU A 330 -25.92 3.22 21.49
C GLU A 330 -27.26 2.57 21.87
N LYS A 331 -28.06 2.18 20.88
CA LYS A 331 -29.35 1.52 21.09
C LYS A 331 -29.21 0.06 21.53
N ASP A 332 -28.27 -0.67 20.94
CA ASP A 332 -28.06 -2.10 21.17
C ASP A 332 -26.57 -2.43 20.99
N PRO A 333 -25.74 -2.22 22.03
CA PRO A 333 -24.29 -2.35 21.92
C PRO A 333 -23.90 -3.82 21.67
N PRO A 334 -23.30 -4.14 20.51
CA PRO A 334 -22.78 -5.47 20.22
C PRO A 334 -21.75 -5.90 21.27
N ALA A 335 -21.64 -7.22 21.51
CA ALA A 335 -20.60 -7.78 22.37
C ALA A 335 -19.17 -7.57 21.83
N GLN A 336 -19.03 -7.23 20.55
CA GLN A 336 -17.73 -7.14 19.87
C GLN A 336 -17.12 -5.74 20.00
N THR A 337 -16.29 -5.54 21.02
CA THR A 337 -15.70 -4.24 21.35
C THR A 337 -14.71 -3.71 20.30
N SER A 338 -14.12 -4.57 19.46
CA SER A 338 -13.22 -4.14 18.38
C SER A 338 -13.90 -3.20 17.39
N LEU A 339 -15.20 -3.42 17.14
CA LEU A 339 -15.96 -2.60 16.21
C LEU A 339 -16.17 -1.16 16.73
N ALA A 340 -16.30 -0.99 18.05
CA ALA A 340 -16.41 0.33 18.66
C ALA A 340 -15.10 1.12 18.59
N ILE A 341 -13.95 0.43 18.68
CA ILE A 341 -12.63 1.04 18.47
C ILE A 341 -12.53 1.57 17.03
N ASP A 342 -12.84 0.74 16.04
CA ASP A 342 -12.77 1.11 14.62
C ASP A 342 -13.72 2.27 14.28
N MET A 343 -14.95 2.23 14.79
CA MET A 343 -15.95 3.29 14.63
C MET A 343 -15.48 4.60 15.24
N SER A 344 -14.99 4.59 16.48
CA SER A 344 -14.52 5.78 17.18
C SER A 344 -13.29 6.39 16.49
N THR A 345 -12.37 5.56 16.03
CA THR A 345 -11.19 6.00 15.25
C THR A 345 -11.62 6.66 13.94
N SER A 346 -12.62 6.10 13.26
CA SER A 346 -13.14 6.66 12.00
C SER A 346 -13.88 7.98 12.22
N LEU A 347 -14.68 8.10 13.28
CA LEU A 347 -15.33 9.36 13.69
C LEU A 347 -14.29 10.45 13.98
N ALA A 348 -13.22 10.09 14.70
CA ALA A 348 -12.12 11.01 14.96
C ALA A 348 -11.45 11.50 13.66
N ALA A 349 -11.14 10.59 12.73
CA ALA A 349 -10.54 10.96 11.45
C ALA A 349 -11.43 11.94 10.67
N VAL A 350 -12.74 11.71 10.63
CA VAL A 350 -13.71 12.62 9.99
C VAL A 350 -13.77 13.96 10.71
N ALA A 351 -13.72 14.00 12.05
CA ALA A 351 -13.68 15.24 12.82
C ALA A 351 -12.41 16.06 12.55
N LEU A 352 -11.24 15.41 12.52
CA LEU A 352 -9.96 16.06 12.15
C LEU A 352 -10.01 16.64 10.74
N HIS A 353 -10.63 15.94 9.79
CA HIS A 353 -10.84 16.45 8.43
C HIS A 353 -11.69 17.72 8.38
N HIS A 354 -12.70 17.83 9.24
CA HIS A 354 -13.51 19.04 9.38
C HIS A 354 -12.83 20.12 10.22
N GLY A 355 -11.65 19.84 10.79
CA GLY A 355 -10.91 20.75 11.65
C GLY A 355 -11.44 20.85 13.08
N ASP A 356 -12.31 19.92 13.50
CA ASP A 356 -12.84 19.84 14.86
C ASP A 356 -11.98 18.90 15.73
N SER A 357 -10.85 19.43 16.19
CA SER A 357 -9.89 18.68 17.00
C SER A 357 -10.43 18.35 18.40
N ALA A 358 -11.40 19.11 18.91
CA ALA A 358 -12.04 18.83 20.20
C ALA A 358 -12.92 17.58 20.11
N LEU A 359 -13.74 17.47 19.07
CA LEU A 359 -14.56 16.29 18.82
C LEU A 359 -13.68 15.07 18.51
N ALA A 360 -12.65 15.26 17.70
CA ALA A 360 -11.69 14.20 17.40
C ALA A 360 -11.03 13.62 18.65
N LEU A 361 -10.54 14.49 19.55
CA LEU A 361 -9.89 14.05 20.79
C LEU A 361 -10.84 13.24 21.68
N ARG A 362 -12.12 13.60 21.75
CA ARG A 362 -13.13 12.83 22.50
C ARG A 362 -13.26 11.40 21.96
N HIS A 363 -13.42 11.27 20.65
CA HIS A 363 -13.53 9.97 19.99
C HIS A 363 -12.25 9.13 20.12
N LEU A 364 -11.08 9.75 19.98
CA LEU A 364 -9.79 9.07 20.14
C LEU A 364 -9.56 8.60 21.58
N THR A 365 -9.94 9.41 22.56
CA THR A 365 -9.86 9.03 23.98
C THR A 365 -10.73 7.82 24.28
N GLU A 366 -11.94 7.78 23.72
CA GLU A 366 -12.81 6.61 23.86
C GLU A 366 -12.25 5.38 23.13
N ALA A 367 -11.74 5.55 21.90
CA ALA A 367 -11.08 4.48 21.15
C ALA A 367 -9.89 3.89 21.92
N HIS A 368 -9.04 4.75 22.51
CA HIS A 368 -7.89 4.32 23.30
C HIS A 368 -8.31 3.64 24.60
N ARG A 369 -9.34 4.15 25.30
CA ARG A 369 -9.91 3.50 26.48
C ARG A 369 -10.41 2.09 26.15
N LEU A 370 -11.17 1.94 25.06
CA LEU A 370 -11.68 0.64 24.61
C LEU A 370 -10.54 -0.30 24.20
N PHE A 371 -9.50 0.22 23.53
CA PHE A 371 -8.30 -0.53 23.17
C PHE A 371 -7.56 -1.05 24.41
N LEU A 372 -7.38 -0.25 25.45
CA LEU A 372 -6.68 -0.69 26.67
C LEU A 372 -7.44 -1.79 27.43
N VAL A 373 -8.77 -1.80 27.35
CA VAL A 373 -9.60 -2.80 28.06
C VAL A 373 -9.81 -4.07 27.22
N HIS A 374 -9.95 -3.94 25.91
CA HIS A 374 -10.44 -5.02 25.05
C HIS A 374 -9.63 -5.27 23.77
N GLY A 375 -8.63 -4.42 23.50
CA GLY A 375 -7.73 -4.59 22.37
C GLY A 375 -6.88 -5.85 22.52
N ASP A 376 -6.16 -6.19 21.45
CA ASP A 376 -5.17 -7.27 21.47
C ASP A 376 -3.91 -6.91 22.28
N GLY A 377 -3.87 -5.69 22.83
CA GLY A 377 -2.73 -5.14 23.56
C GLY A 377 -1.49 -4.98 22.67
N HIS A 378 -1.62 -5.16 21.35
CA HIS A 378 -0.47 -5.15 20.46
C HIS A 378 -0.06 -3.68 20.17
N PRO A 379 1.18 -3.28 20.50
CA PRO A 379 1.66 -1.90 20.38
C PRO A 379 1.47 -1.26 19.00
N LYS A 380 1.51 -2.08 17.94
CA LYS A 380 1.22 -1.66 16.55
C LYS A 380 -0.16 -1.02 16.37
N HIS A 381 -1.17 -1.41 17.14
CA HIS A 381 -2.52 -0.88 17.04
C HIS A 381 -2.76 0.29 17.99
N GLU A 382 -1.95 0.42 19.04
CA GLU A 382 -1.98 1.56 19.95
C GLU A 382 -1.30 2.80 19.35
N LEU A 383 -0.20 2.60 18.63
CA LEU A 383 0.62 3.68 18.05
C LEU A 383 -0.19 4.72 17.25
N PRO A 384 -1.08 4.34 16.30
CA PRO A 384 -1.87 5.31 15.54
C PRO A 384 -2.81 6.13 16.43
N LEU A 385 -3.43 5.51 17.45
CA LEU A 385 -4.32 6.20 18.38
C LEU A 385 -3.58 7.27 19.16
N LEU A 386 -2.41 6.95 19.72
CA LEU A 386 -1.58 7.90 20.47
C LEU A 386 -1.10 9.05 19.60
N LEU A 387 -0.73 8.78 18.34
CA LEU A 387 -0.32 9.81 17.38
C LEU A 387 -1.45 10.78 17.05
N ASP A 388 -2.64 10.26 16.74
CA ASP A 388 -3.80 11.09 16.40
C ASP A 388 -4.30 11.88 17.62
N MET A 389 -4.20 11.30 18.83
CA MET A 389 -4.48 12.02 20.09
C MET A 389 -3.51 13.17 20.30
N ALA A 390 -2.22 12.91 20.13
CA ALA A 390 -1.18 13.92 20.28
C ALA A 390 -1.37 15.06 19.27
N PHE A 391 -1.76 14.74 18.04
CA PHE A 391 -2.14 15.72 17.03
C PHE A 391 -3.31 16.60 17.48
N ALA A 392 -4.43 15.97 17.89
CA ALA A 392 -5.63 16.70 18.30
C ALA A 392 -5.36 17.59 19.53
N GLN A 393 -4.55 17.11 20.47
CA GLN A 393 -4.10 17.88 21.65
C GLN A 393 -3.25 19.08 21.25
N ALA A 394 -2.28 18.89 20.35
CA ALA A 394 -1.43 19.97 19.86
C ALA A 394 -2.25 21.06 19.14
N ASP A 395 -3.21 20.67 18.30
CA ASP A 395 -4.10 21.61 17.59
C ASP A 395 -5.01 22.41 18.55
N LEU A 396 -5.35 21.83 19.71
CA LEU A 396 -6.08 22.50 20.78
C LEU A 396 -5.19 23.34 21.72
N GLY A 397 -3.86 23.31 21.52
CA GLY A 397 -2.88 24.03 22.33
C GLY A 397 -2.42 23.27 23.60
N ASP A 398 -2.84 22.03 23.82
CA ASP A 398 -2.38 21.20 24.93
C ASP A 398 -1.06 20.48 24.57
N ILE A 399 0.02 21.26 24.50
CA ILE A 399 1.33 20.76 24.07
C ILE A 399 1.93 19.78 25.07
N ARG A 400 1.62 19.92 26.37
CA ARG A 400 2.07 18.98 27.40
C ARG A 400 1.49 17.60 27.19
N ALA A 401 0.17 17.49 27.03
CA ALA A 401 -0.46 16.20 26.82
C ALA A 401 -0.04 15.56 25.48
N ALA A 402 0.11 16.39 24.43
CA ALA A 402 0.65 15.94 23.16
C ALA A 402 2.06 15.33 23.32
N THR A 403 2.96 16.05 24.00
CA THR A 403 4.34 15.61 24.24
C THR A 403 4.38 14.28 25.02
N ALA A 404 3.53 14.12 26.04
CA ALA A 404 3.43 12.87 26.79
C ALA A 404 2.99 11.68 25.92
N ASN A 405 2.04 11.88 25.01
CA ASN A 405 1.62 10.84 24.07
C ASN A 405 2.72 10.50 23.05
N TYR A 406 3.45 11.49 22.56
CA TYR A 406 4.60 11.25 21.68
C TYR A 406 5.74 10.49 22.38
N GLN A 407 6.02 10.76 23.66
CA GLN A 407 6.99 9.99 24.43
C GLN A 407 6.60 8.51 24.53
N LYS A 408 5.31 8.21 24.74
CA LYS A 408 4.80 6.83 24.71
C LYS A 408 4.99 6.19 23.33
N VAL A 409 4.70 6.92 22.26
CA VAL A 409 4.93 6.47 20.88
C VAL A 409 6.40 6.08 20.67
N VAL A 410 7.34 6.91 21.13
CA VAL A 410 8.79 6.62 21.03
C VAL A 410 9.19 5.41 21.86
N ALA A 411 8.70 5.31 23.10
CA ALA A 411 8.95 4.14 23.94
C ALA A 411 8.48 2.84 23.26
N LEU A 412 7.23 2.80 22.80
CA LEU A 412 6.66 1.64 22.09
C LEU A 412 7.45 1.30 20.82
N ARG A 413 7.89 2.33 20.08
CA ARG A 413 8.71 2.16 18.88
C ARG A 413 10.05 1.49 19.19
N LEU A 414 10.75 1.98 20.20
CA LEU A 414 12.07 1.46 20.59
C LEU A 414 11.97 0.05 21.17
N THR A 415 10.99 -0.21 22.04
CA THR A 415 10.80 -1.53 22.66
C THR A 415 10.43 -2.61 21.66
N HIS A 416 9.68 -2.27 20.60
CA HIS A 416 9.12 -3.25 19.66
C HIS A 416 9.64 -3.14 18.23
N SER A 417 10.65 -2.30 17.98
CA SER A 417 11.25 -2.06 16.65
C SER A 417 10.20 -1.72 15.58
N LEU A 418 9.18 -0.94 15.95
CA LEU A 418 8.09 -0.54 15.04
C LEU A 418 8.51 0.66 14.18
N SER A 419 7.90 0.82 13.01
CA SER A 419 8.13 1.98 12.15
C SER A 419 7.11 3.09 12.46
N VAL A 420 7.59 4.35 12.55
CA VAL A 420 6.76 5.55 12.68
C VAL A 420 7.29 6.60 11.70
N SER A 421 6.39 7.23 10.93
CA SER A 421 6.75 8.29 9.98
C SER A 421 6.95 9.63 10.68
N CYS A 422 8.03 10.34 10.33
CA CYS A 422 8.37 11.68 10.85
C CYS A 422 7.27 12.72 10.58
N ALA A 423 6.47 12.54 9.51
CA ALA A 423 5.37 13.45 9.17
C ALA A 423 4.25 13.49 10.23
N SER A 424 4.15 12.47 11.08
CA SER A 424 3.13 12.35 12.13
C SER A 424 3.49 13.15 13.40
N ILE A 425 4.70 13.72 13.47
CA ILE A 425 5.28 14.39 14.64
C ILE A 425 5.42 15.90 14.41
N GLY A 426 5.40 16.34 13.16
CA GLY A 426 5.49 17.76 12.78
C GLY A 426 4.52 18.70 13.51
N PRO A 427 3.23 18.32 13.72
CA PRO A 427 2.25 19.18 14.39
C PRO A 427 2.54 19.48 15.86
N MET A 428 3.32 18.65 16.56
CA MET A 428 3.77 18.89 17.95
C MET A 428 4.59 20.18 18.09
N LEU A 429 5.24 20.61 17.01
CA LEU A 429 6.32 21.58 17.04
C LEU A 429 5.97 22.89 16.35
N VAL A 430 4.87 22.96 15.59
CA VAL A 430 4.46 24.19 14.88
C VAL A 430 3.58 25.12 15.74
N SER A 431 3.36 24.81 17.03
CA SER A 431 2.64 25.74 17.89
C SER A 431 3.50 26.99 18.12
N GLN A 432 3.10 28.13 17.56
CA GLN A 432 3.70 29.45 17.83
C GLN A 432 3.31 30.00 19.22
N GLN A 433 3.03 29.12 20.19
CA GLN A 433 2.77 29.52 21.57
C GLN A 433 4.04 29.32 22.41
N PRO A 434 4.34 30.24 23.35
CA PRO A 434 5.44 30.04 24.26
C PRO A 434 5.19 28.76 25.05
N LEU A 435 6.05 27.77 24.83
CA LEU A 435 6.04 26.51 25.58
C LEU A 435 6.45 26.76 27.04
N ASP A 436 6.53 25.77 27.89
CA ASP A 436 7.31 25.88 29.13
C ASP A 436 8.67 25.18 28.96
N GLU A 437 9.62 25.50 29.83
CA GLU A 437 10.98 24.97 29.78
C GLU A 437 11.03 23.43 29.81
N GLU A 438 10.17 22.81 30.63
CA GLU A 438 10.05 21.36 30.75
C GLU A 438 9.59 20.72 29.43
N THR A 439 8.56 21.29 28.81
CA THR A 439 8.03 20.85 27.51
C THR A 439 9.06 21.04 26.41
N CYS A 440 9.78 22.16 26.38
CA CYS A 440 10.89 22.41 25.45
C CYS A 440 12.00 21.35 25.57
N ARG A 441 12.41 21.02 26.79
CA ARG A 441 13.44 19.97 27.04
C ARG A 441 12.92 18.58 26.64
N ALA A 442 11.67 18.25 26.96
CA ALA A 442 11.06 16.98 26.60
C ALA A 442 10.94 16.79 25.08
N GLN A 443 10.56 17.83 24.34
CA GLN A 443 10.52 17.82 22.89
C GLN A 443 11.92 17.65 22.27
N ALA A 444 12.95 18.32 22.82
CA ALA A 444 14.32 18.16 22.37
C ALA A 444 14.81 16.70 22.49
N GLN A 445 14.57 16.09 23.65
CA GLN A 445 14.93 14.71 23.90
C GLN A 445 14.21 13.75 22.95
N LEU A 446 12.93 14.01 22.64
CA LEU A 446 12.14 13.20 21.71
C LEU A 446 12.75 13.21 20.29
N VAL A 447 13.12 14.40 19.80
CA VAL A 447 13.68 14.57 18.46
C VAL A 447 15.01 13.84 18.31
N GLU A 448 15.86 13.87 19.34
CA GLU A 448 17.13 13.12 19.38
C GLU A 448 16.89 11.61 19.36
N GLN A 449 15.99 11.09 20.20
CA GLN A 449 15.65 9.66 20.26
C GLN A 449 15.08 9.11 18.95
N LEU A 450 14.44 9.96 18.16
CA LEU A 450 13.85 9.59 16.88
C LEU A 450 14.85 9.61 15.71
N HIS A 451 16.09 10.10 15.92
CA HIS A 451 17.13 10.26 14.90
C HIS A 451 16.64 10.99 13.64
N LEU A 452 15.81 12.04 13.82
CA LEU A 452 15.17 12.77 12.73
C LEU A 452 16.14 13.57 11.84
N GLU A 453 17.39 13.72 12.28
CA GLU A 453 18.50 14.45 11.63
C GLU A 453 18.76 14.02 10.18
N SER A 454 18.37 12.80 9.81
CA SER A 454 18.56 12.25 8.46
C SER A 454 17.47 12.65 7.45
N SER A 455 16.43 13.38 7.87
CA SER A 455 15.28 13.73 7.02
C SER A 455 15.08 15.24 6.91
N ALA A 456 14.70 15.72 5.72
CA ALA A 456 14.39 17.13 5.46
C ALA A 456 13.34 17.70 6.44
N TRP A 457 12.31 16.91 6.75
CA TRP A 457 11.29 17.25 7.72
C TRP A 457 11.81 17.30 9.16
N GLY A 458 12.70 16.38 9.51
CA GLY A 458 13.33 16.35 10.83
C GLY A 458 14.23 17.55 11.09
N MET A 459 14.94 18.01 10.07
CA MET A 459 15.77 19.20 10.18
C MET A 459 14.93 20.49 10.38
N TYR A 460 13.77 20.61 9.72
CA TYR A 460 12.84 21.73 9.98
C TYR A 460 12.28 21.72 11.40
N VAL A 461 12.00 20.54 11.94
CA VAL A 461 11.59 20.32 13.33
C VAL A 461 12.63 20.88 14.33
N PHE A 462 13.92 20.66 14.08
CA PHE A 462 14.98 21.22 14.91
C PHE A 462 15.05 22.76 14.85
N THR A 463 14.76 23.36 13.70
CA THR A 463 14.69 24.83 13.56
C THR A 463 13.62 25.42 14.46
N ILE A 464 12.44 24.80 14.53
CA ILE A 464 11.36 25.31 15.39
C ILE A 464 11.66 25.06 16.87
N LEU A 465 12.33 23.95 17.20
CA LEU A 465 12.81 23.72 18.57
C LEU A 465 13.83 24.77 19.00
N ALA A 466 14.74 25.18 18.10
CA ALA A 466 15.70 26.25 18.37
C ALA A 466 14.98 27.58 18.62
N TYR A 467 13.95 27.87 17.81
CA TYR A 467 13.07 29.02 18.01
C TYR A 467 12.40 28.99 19.39
N ASN A 468 11.78 27.86 19.78
CA ASN A 468 11.13 27.72 21.08
C ASN A 468 12.13 27.84 22.25
N LYS A 469 13.32 27.25 22.15
CA LYS A 469 14.39 27.42 23.15
C LYS A 469 14.80 28.88 23.31
N ALA A 470 14.93 29.61 22.19
CA ALA A 470 15.24 31.03 22.21
C ALA A 470 14.17 31.87 22.92
N GLN A 471 12.89 31.47 22.82
CA GLN A 471 11.81 32.15 23.54
C GLN A 471 11.92 32.04 25.08
N HIS A 472 12.64 31.02 25.57
CA HIS A 472 12.85 30.74 27.00
C HIS A 472 14.24 31.15 27.50
N GLU A 473 14.90 32.08 26.80
CA GLU A 473 16.25 32.55 27.14
C GLU A 473 17.35 31.45 27.13
N LEU A 474 17.06 30.26 26.59
CA LEU A 474 18.04 29.18 26.37
C LEU A 474 18.87 29.45 25.10
N LEU A 475 19.45 30.65 25.00
CA LEU A 475 20.02 31.21 23.79
C LEU A 475 21.24 30.42 23.27
N SER A 476 22.11 29.95 24.17
CA SER A 476 23.30 29.16 23.78
C SER A 476 22.91 27.81 23.17
N GLU A 477 21.99 27.08 23.81
CA GLU A 477 21.49 25.80 23.31
C GLU A 477 20.72 25.97 21.98
N ALA A 478 19.94 27.05 21.86
CA ALA A 478 19.23 27.38 20.63
C ALA A 478 20.19 27.68 19.47
N LEU A 479 21.30 28.38 19.75
CA LEU A 479 22.33 28.70 18.77
C LEU A 479 23.06 27.43 18.28
N GLU A 480 23.48 26.57 19.21
CA GLU A 480 24.11 25.28 18.89
C GLU A 480 23.19 24.40 18.02
N LEU A 481 21.89 24.41 18.31
CA LEU A 481 20.91 23.67 17.52
C LEU A 481 20.79 24.20 16.10
N CYS A 482 20.77 25.53 15.92
CA CYS A 482 20.79 26.15 14.59
C CYS A 482 22.05 25.76 13.81
N ASP A 483 23.22 25.77 14.44
CA ASP A 483 24.48 25.40 13.80
C ASP A 483 24.52 23.94 13.38
N LYS A 484 24.02 23.05 14.24
CA LYS A 484 23.89 21.62 13.92
C LYS A 484 22.97 21.40 12.71
N VAL A 485 21.82 22.07 12.66
CA VAL A 485 20.87 21.96 11.55
C VAL A 485 21.47 22.50 10.25
N LEU A 486 22.10 23.67 10.29
CA LEU A 486 22.73 24.27 9.11
C LEU A 486 23.88 23.42 8.55
N ALA A 487 24.63 22.74 9.43
CA ALA A 487 25.66 21.79 8.99
C ALA A 487 25.06 20.58 8.25
N LEU A 488 23.92 20.06 8.70
CA LEU A 488 23.20 18.97 8.04
C LEU A 488 22.62 19.39 6.67
N TRP A 489 22.24 20.66 6.52
CA TRP A 489 21.75 21.24 5.25
C TRP A 489 22.85 21.77 4.32
N SER A 490 24.13 21.52 4.63
CA SER A 490 25.25 22.07 3.87
C SER A 490 25.10 21.85 2.36
N GLY A 491 25.16 22.95 1.59
CA GLY A 491 25.07 22.93 0.13
C GLY A 491 23.65 22.93 -0.46
N LEU A 492 22.60 23.09 0.37
CA LEU A 492 21.21 23.16 -0.09
C LEU A 492 20.58 24.53 0.22
N ASP A 493 20.07 25.20 -0.81
CA ASP A 493 19.29 26.43 -0.67
C ASP A 493 17.80 26.08 -0.66
N THR A 494 17.18 26.06 0.53
CA THR A 494 15.75 25.79 0.70
C THR A 494 15.09 26.86 1.58
N PRO A 495 13.75 27.03 1.53
CA PRO A 495 13.05 27.94 2.44
C PRO A 495 13.35 27.66 3.92
N PHE A 496 13.47 26.40 4.30
CA PHE A 496 13.75 25.97 5.67
C PHE A 496 15.16 26.37 6.15
N VAL A 497 16.13 26.35 5.24
CA VAL A 497 17.51 26.81 5.53
C VAL A 497 17.52 28.32 5.75
N ALA A 498 16.77 29.07 4.93
CA ALA A 498 16.60 30.51 5.13
C ALA A 498 15.95 30.82 6.49
N ASP A 499 14.92 30.07 6.89
CA ASP A 499 14.29 30.28 8.19
C ASP A 499 15.23 29.93 9.36
N THR A 500 16.05 28.89 9.21
CA THR A 500 17.06 28.52 10.22
C THR A 500 18.12 29.61 10.41
N PHE A 501 18.63 30.18 9.32
CA PHE A 501 19.51 31.35 9.39
C PHE A 501 18.80 32.57 10.00
N GLY A 502 17.50 32.73 9.77
CA GLY A 502 16.71 33.77 10.39
C GLY A 502 16.61 33.62 11.91
N VAL A 503 16.29 32.41 12.40
CA VAL A 503 16.21 32.11 13.84
C VAL A 503 17.57 32.34 14.49
N LYS A 504 18.64 31.84 13.85
CA LYS A 504 20.03 32.04 14.26
C LYS A 504 20.39 33.53 14.37
N ALA A 505 20.03 34.34 13.37
CA ALA A 505 20.31 35.77 13.38
C ALA A 505 19.66 36.47 14.59
N CYS A 506 18.41 36.15 14.90
CA CYS A 506 17.71 36.77 16.02
C CYS A 506 18.29 36.32 17.38
N ILE A 507 18.70 35.06 17.51
CA ILE A 507 19.43 34.56 18.70
C ILE A 507 20.77 35.31 18.85
N GLN A 508 21.51 35.49 17.76
CA GLN A 508 22.79 36.21 17.76
C GLN A 508 22.62 37.68 18.15
N GLU A 509 21.55 38.35 17.74
CA GLU A 509 21.22 39.72 18.19
C GLU A 509 20.96 39.77 19.70
N HIS A 510 20.23 38.80 20.24
CA HIS A 510 20.03 38.68 21.68
C HIS A 510 21.32 38.42 22.47
N LEU A 511 22.27 37.70 21.87
CA LEU A 511 23.60 37.45 22.42
C LEU A 511 24.60 38.59 22.13
N LEU A 512 24.15 39.72 21.57
CA LEU A 512 24.98 40.87 21.18
C LEU A 512 26.07 40.57 20.12
N ASN A 513 25.93 39.48 19.37
CA ASN A 513 26.82 39.15 18.27
C ASN A 513 26.34 39.82 16.97
N ALA A 514 26.57 41.13 16.87
CA ALA A 514 26.09 41.95 15.76
C ALA A 514 26.65 41.53 14.39
N ASP A 515 27.93 41.13 14.35
CA ASP A 515 28.58 40.70 13.11
C ASP A 515 28.03 39.35 12.63
N GLY A 516 27.87 38.39 13.55
CA GLY A 516 27.27 37.09 13.25
C GLY A 516 25.81 37.21 12.81
N ALA A 517 25.02 38.06 13.47
CA ALA A 517 23.64 38.32 13.08
C ALA A 517 23.54 38.92 11.66
N LYS A 518 24.41 39.87 11.34
CA LYS A 518 24.47 40.49 10.01
C LYS A 518 24.82 39.47 8.93
N GLU A 519 25.77 38.57 9.20
CA GLU A 519 26.14 37.49 8.29
C GLU A 519 24.97 36.51 8.06
N SER A 520 24.33 36.06 9.15
CA SER A 520 23.16 35.17 9.07
C SER A 520 22.01 35.82 8.29
N ARG A 521 21.68 37.10 8.53
CA ARG A 521 20.67 37.84 7.76
C ARG A 521 21.04 37.98 6.28
N ALA A 522 22.31 38.19 5.96
CA ALA A 522 22.76 38.25 4.57
C ALA A 522 22.56 36.90 3.86
N LYS A 523 22.75 35.77 4.56
CA LYS A 523 22.43 34.43 4.04
C LYS A 523 20.95 34.20 3.84
N VAL A 524 20.09 34.66 4.75
CA VAL A 524 18.63 34.63 4.53
C VAL A 524 18.26 35.33 3.22
N MET A 525 18.79 36.53 2.99
CA MET A 525 18.50 37.31 1.78
C MET A 525 19.03 36.62 0.52
N GLN A 526 20.26 36.10 0.57
CA GLN A 526 20.86 35.38 -0.55
C GLN A 526 20.01 34.17 -0.97
N ILE A 527 19.58 33.35 0.00
CA ILE A 527 18.78 32.14 -0.27
C ILE A 527 17.39 32.51 -0.79
N ARG A 528 16.70 33.47 -0.15
CA ARG A 528 15.34 33.88 -0.56
C ARG A 528 15.31 34.53 -1.94
N ASP A 529 16.28 35.40 -2.24
CA ASP A 529 16.40 36.02 -3.56
C ASP A 529 16.74 34.94 -4.63
N GLY A 530 17.60 33.96 -4.30
CA GLY A 530 17.91 32.83 -5.18
C GLY A 530 16.73 31.89 -5.47
N LEU A 531 15.79 31.76 -4.53
CA LEU A 531 14.58 30.93 -4.64
C LEU A 531 13.35 31.70 -5.16
N GLY A 532 13.44 33.01 -5.37
CA GLY A 532 12.31 33.84 -5.80
C GLY A 532 11.19 33.96 -4.75
N ILE A 533 11.52 33.80 -3.47
CA ILE A 533 10.55 33.86 -2.37
C ILE A 533 10.33 35.34 -1.99
N PRO A 534 9.08 35.84 -1.96
CA PRO A 534 8.82 37.21 -1.54
C PRO A 534 9.34 37.50 -0.14
N ARG A 535 9.95 38.68 0.06
CA ARG A 535 10.55 39.09 1.35
C ARG A 535 9.56 39.15 2.52
N THR A 536 8.27 39.16 2.23
CA THR A 536 7.16 39.15 3.20
C THR A 536 6.64 37.74 3.52
N CYS A 537 7.21 36.70 2.90
CA CYS A 537 6.85 35.31 3.15
C CYS A 537 7.77 34.76 4.24
N GLU A 538 7.31 34.83 5.50
CA GLU A 538 7.98 34.22 6.64
C GLU A 538 7.14 33.04 7.12
N LEU A 539 7.73 31.84 7.19
CA LEU A 539 7.08 30.63 7.71
C LEU A 539 7.15 30.55 9.25
N ILE A 540 8.07 31.30 9.86
CA ILE A 540 8.24 31.46 11.31
C ILE A 540 8.17 32.95 11.62
N ASP A 541 7.35 33.35 12.61
CA ASP A 541 7.27 34.74 13.05
C ASP A 541 8.51 35.11 13.87
N MET A 542 9.34 35.98 13.30
CA MET A 542 10.62 36.40 13.87
C MET A 542 10.51 37.60 14.82
N ASP A 543 9.31 38.20 14.96
CA ASP A 543 9.12 39.41 15.78
C ASP A 543 9.24 39.15 17.28
N PHE A 544 9.03 37.90 17.74
CA PHE A 544 9.20 37.52 19.15
C PHE A 544 10.67 37.56 19.60
N CYS A 545 11.62 37.35 18.69
CA CYS A 545 13.05 37.39 19.03
C CYS A 545 13.65 38.81 18.97
N LYS A 546 12.81 39.86 18.98
CA LYS A 546 13.29 41.24 19.13
C LYS A 546 13.41 41.58 20.62
N PRO A 547 14.59 41.98 21.12
CA PRO A 547 14.69 42.42 22.50
C PRO A 547 13.76 43.62 22.72
N THR A 548 12.89 43.56 23.74
CA THR A 548 11.97 44.66 24.03
C THR A 548 12.77 45.93 24.36
N ARG A 549 12.26 47.09 23.92
CA ARG A 549 12.94 48.39 24.11
C ARG A 549 13.25 48.67 25.59
N THR A 550 12.40 48.16 26.49
CA THR A 550 12.54 48.19 27.94
C THR A 550 13.73 47.35 28.42
N TYR A 551 13.88 46.11 27.93
CA TYR A 551 15.01 45.22 28.24
C TYR A 551 16.37 45.78 27.76
N MET A 552 16.40 46.38 26.56
CA MET A 552 17.61 47.03 26.04
C MET A 552 18.00 48.28 26.85
N GLN A 553 17.03 49.05 27.34
CA GLN A 553 17.29 50.21 28.20
C GLN A 553 17.74 49.82 29.62
N GLU A 554 17.12 48.82 30.23
CA GLU A 554 17.46 48.36 31.58
C GLU A 554 18.85 47.69 31.64
N LYS A 555 19.22 46.92 30.60
CA LYS A 555 20.48 46.16 30.59
C LYS A 555 21.66 46.93 29.97
N TYR A 556 21.42 47.80 28.99
CA TYR A 556 22.49 48.41 28.17
C TYR A 556 22.37 49.94 28.01
N GLY A 557 21.56 50.63 28.83
CA GLY A 557 21.25 52.05 28.67
C GLY A 557 22.45 52.98 28.46
N ARG A 558 23.58 52.76 29.16
CA ARG A 558 24.80 53.57 28.99
C ARG A 558 25.62 53.25 27.73
N GLU A 559 25.58 52.01 27.24
CA GLU A 559 26.33 51.60 26.04
C GLU A 559 25.61 52.05 24.76
N LEU A 560 24.28 52.07 24.77
CA LEU A 560 23.47 52.56 23.65
C LEU A 560 23.63 54.07 23.41
N GLU A 561 23.75 54.88 24.48
CA GLU A 561 23.99 56.33 24.37
C GLU A 561 25.35 56.65 23.74
N ASN A 562 26.38 55.86 24.06
CA ASN A 562 27.72 56.00 23.47
C ASN A 562 27.75 55.62 21.98
N LEU A 563 26.96 54.63 21.56
CA LEU A 563 26.84 54.20 20.16
C LEU A 563 26.05 55.20 19.29
N MET A 564 25.04 55.87 19.85
CA MET A 564 24.24 56.87 19.12
C MET A 564 24.94 58.22 18.96
N ALA A 565 25.86 58.59 19.85
CA ALA A 565 26.67 59.81 19.72
C ALA A 565 27.64 59.77 18.52
N GLY A 566 27.92 58.59 17.95
CA GLY A 566 28.87 58.39 16.85
C GLY A 566 28.29 58.39 15.42
N ARG A 567 26.97 58.50 15.23
CA ARG A 567 26.35 58.44 13.89
C ARG A 567 25.55 59.70 13.57
N SER A 568 26.23 60.69 13.02
CA SER A 568 25.61 61.79 12.29
C SER A 568 26.28 61.93 10.91
N LEU A 569 25.42 61.90 9.87
CA LEU A 569 25.60 62.32 8.46
C LEU A 569 25.98 61.28 7.39
N SER A 570 25.21 61.32 6.30
CA SER A 570 25.24 60.57 5.02
C SER A 570 24.63 59.17 5.08
N CYS A 571 23.64 58.74 4.27
CA CYS A 571 23.04 59.26 3.05
C CYS A 571 21.57 58.79 2.99
N MET A 572 20.66 59.72 2.65
CA MET A 572 19.37 59.40 2.03
C MET A 572 19.54 59.33 0.50
N ALA A 573 18.68 58.51 -0.12
CA ALA A 573 18.07 58.66 -1.46
C ALA A 573 18.46 57.67 -2.57
N SER A 574 17.44 57.39 -3.40
CA SER A 574 17.36 56.62 -4.65
C SER A 574 17.26 55.09 -4.53
N SER A 575 16.42 54.36 -5.25
CA SER A 575 15.26 54.67 -6.12
C SER A 575 14.50 53.37 -6.42
N CYS A 576 13.17 53.45 -6.57
CA CYS A 576 12.30 52.40 -7.10
C CYS A 576 12.49 52.16 -8.61
N LYS A 577 12.24 50.92 -9.11
CA LYS A 577 11.34 50.55 -10.25
C LYS A 577 11.70 49.20 -10.92
N GLY A 578 10.71 48.33 -11.16
CA GLY A 578 10.56 47.63 -12.46
C GLY A 578 10.49 46.08 -12.54
N ALA A 579 9.27 45.57 -12.83
CA ALA A 579 8.89 44.48 -13.75
C ALA A 579 8.97 42.96 -13.40
N GLU A 580 7.82 42.29 -13.58
CA GLU A 580 7.51 40.83 -13.70
C GLU A 580 7.65 40.32 -15.18
N PRO A 581 7.18 39.09 -15.59
CA PRO A 581 7.55 37.70 -15.22
C PRO A 581 7.73 36.75 -16.45
N ALA A 582 8.25 35.51 -16.29
CA ALA A 582 7.91 34.36 -17.16
C ALA A 582 8.34 32.96 -16.63
N THR A 583 7.31 32.13 -16.35
CA THR A 583 7.09 30.69 -16.68
C THR A 583 8.24 29.66 -16.75
N SER A 584 8.13 28.57 -15.98
CA SER A 584 7.87 27.19 -16.51
C SER A 584 7.86 26.12 -15.39
N SER A 585 6.94 25.17 -15.49
CA SER A 585 6.73 23.99 -14.61
C SER A 585 7.63 22.80 -15.01
N PRO A 586 7.85 21.80 -14.14
CA PRO A 586 7.04 20.57 -14.23
C PRO A 586 6.74 19.83 -12.89
N THR A 587 5.93 18.78 -13.04
CA THR A 587 5.10 18.01 -12.09
C THR A 587 5.71 16.76 -11.45
N SER A 588 5.02 16.26 -10.39
CA SER A 588 4.98 14.90 -9.78
C SER A 588 5.98 14.66 -8.63
N CYS A 589 5.77 13.80 -7.62
CA CYS A 589 4.84 12.69 -7.37
C CYS A 589 4.97 12.31 -5.87
N PHE A 590 3.92 12.10 -5.08
CA PHE A 590 3.99 11.27 -3.85
C PHE A 590 2.58 10.82 -3.42
N SER A 591 2.24 9.58 -3.75
CA SER A 591 1.10 8.85 -3.20
C SER A 591 1.62 7.70 -2.33
N CYS A 592 1.37 7.79 -1.02
CA CYS A 592 1.09 6.72 -0.06
C CYS A 592 1.39 7.22 1.36
N PHE A 593 0.36 7.66 2.09
CA PHE A 593 0.04 7.40 3.51
C PHE A 593 -0.96 8.45 4.05
N SER A 594 -1.90 7.95 4.88
CA SER A 594 -3.04 8.57 5.59
C SER A 594 -3.63 9.88 5.05
N LEU A 595 -4.96 9.92 4.88
CA LEU A 595 -5.71 11.15 4.59
C LEU A 595 -5.39 12.30 5.58
N LEU A 596 -4.94 11.97 6.80
CA LEU A 596 -4.42 12.88 7.83
C LEU A 596 -3.14 13.65 7.40
N SER A 597 -2.22 13.02 6.67
CA SER A 597 -1.01 13.68 6.14
C SER A 597 -1.35 14.75 5.10
N ALA A 598 -2.37 14.52 4.27
CA ALA A 598 -2.80 15.47 3.24
C ALA A 598 -3.55 16.69 3.81
N ALA A 599 -4.30 16.52 4.91
CA ALA A 599 -4.92 17.62 5.65
C ALA A 599 -3.84 18.50 6.33
N CYS A 600 -2.78 17.87 6.86
CA CYS A 600 -1.63 18.51 7.48
C CYS A 600 -0.92 19.51 6.54
N LEU A 601 -0.71 19.12 5.28
CA LEU A 601 -0.10 19.97 4.25
C LEU A 601 -0.99 21.15 3.83
N LYS A 602 -2.32 20.99 3.84
CA LYS A 602 -3.27 22.06 3.49
C LYS A 602 -3.44 23.14 4.57
N ARG A 603 -3.17 22.83 5.85
CA ARG A 603 -3.28 23.80 6.96
C ARG A 603 -2.02 24.64 7.16
N LEU A 604 -0.84 24.07 6.87
CA LEU A 604 0.46 24.75 7.01
C LEU A 604 0.76 25.76 5.88
N VAL A 605 0.16 25.57 4.70
CA VAL A 605 0.23 26.53 3.60
C VAL A 605 -1.09 27.30 3.58
N GLY A 606 -1.10 28.51 4.15
CA GLY A 606 -2.33 29.30 4.30
C GLY A 606 -3.13 29.52 3.01
N PRO A 607 -4.40 29.95 3.11
CA PRO A 607 -5.28 30.08 1.96
C PRO A 607 -4.94 31.35 1.15
N ARG A 608 -3.99 31.25 0.23
CA ARG A 608 -3.85 32.18 -0.89
C ARG A 608 -3.53 31.43 -2.17
N LEU A 609 -4.58 30.95 -2.82
CA LEU A 609 -4.72 30.81 -4.28
C LEU A 609 -6.17 30.39 -4.55
N SER A 610 -7.10 31.34 -4.40
CA SER A 610 -8.35 31.27 -5.13
C SER A 610 -8.13 31.95 -6.47
N THR A 611 -8.28 31.25 -7.59
CA THR A 611 -8.56 31.91 -8.85
C THR A 611 -9.84 31.39 -9.45
N LYS A 612 -10.71 32.38 -9.71
CA LYS A 612 -12.03 32.30 -10.32
C LYS A 612 -11.96 31.52 -11.63
N VAL A 613 -12.92 30.62 -11.80
CA VAL A 613 -13.32 30.11 -13.11
C VAL A 613 -14.14 31.21 -13.77
N GLU A 614 -13.50 32.01 -14.63
CA GLU A 614 -14.22 32.82 -15.62
C GLU A 614 -14.10 32.14 -16.99
N THR A 615 -15.23 31.58 -17.40
CA THR A 615 -15.54 31.10 -18.73
C THR A 615 -15.53 32.25 -19.73
N THR A 616 -14.68 32.20 -20.76
CA THR A 616 -14.96 32.95 -22.01
C THR A 616 -14.50 32.20 -23.26
N HIS A 617 -15.47 32.04 -24.16
CA HIS A 617 -15.43 31.53 -25.52
C HIS A 617 -14.27 32.04 -26.42
N PRO A 618 -13.89 31.27 -27.46
CA PRO A 618 -13.16 31.83 -28.60
C PRO A 618 -14.13 32.48 -29.60
N ARG A 619 -13.90 33.77 -29.89
CA ARG A 619 -14.50 34.48 -31.04
C ARG A 619 -13.74 34.16 -32.33
N LYS A 620 -14.56 33.77 -33.31
CA LYS A 620 -14.36 33.60 -34.76
C LYS A 620 -13.38 34.57 -35.47
N ARG A 621 -12.61 34.01 -36.41
CA ARG A 621 -12.44 34.35 -37.85
C ARG A 621 -11.87 33.09 -38.50
N GLY A 622 -12.24 32.56 -39.66
CA GLY A 622 -13.17 32.87 -40.74
C GLY A 622 -12.82 31.91 -41.90
N ASP A 623 -13.85 31.47 -42.62
CA ASP A 623 -13.85 30.92 -43.99
C ASP A 623 -13.74 29.40 -44.27
N SER A 624 -14.86 28.94 -44.85
CA SER A 624 -15.08 27.83 -45.80
C SER A 624 -14.96 26.39 -45.30
N PHE A 625 -16.07 25.64 -45.22
CA PHE A 625 -16.62 24.82 -46.31
C PHE A 625 -17.86 24.05 -45.82
N ARG A 626 -18.77 23.76 -46.76
CA ARG A 626 -20.11 23.17 -46.60
C ARG A 626 -20.12 21.64 -46.40
N GLU A 627 -21.18 21.19 -45.71
CA GLU A 627 -22.06 20.02 -46.03
C GLU A 627 -21.72 18.56 -45.63
N ARG A 628 -22.81 17.87 -45.17
CA ARG A 628 -23.15 16.42 -45.18
C ARG A 628 -22.50 15.54 -44.09
N LEU A 629 -23.13 14.57 -43.39
CA LEU A 629 -24.41 13.80 -43.41
C LEU A 629 -24.58 13.22 -41.97
N LEU A 630 -25.71 13.35 -41.27
CA LEU A 630 -26.85 12.43 -41.15
C LEU A 630 -26.57 10.92 -40.96
N SER A 631 -27.12 10.39 -39.84
CA SER A 631 -27.74 9.05 -39.67
C SER A 631 -26.75 7.87 -39.60
N LEU A 632 -26.85 6.78 -38.83
CA LEU A 632 -27.85 5.96 -38.12
C LEU A 632 -27.05 5.28 -36.97
N GLY A 633 -27.57 4.65 -35.92
CA GLY A 633 -28.86 4.07 -35.60
C GLY A 633 -28.63 3.10 -34.44
N SER A 634 -29.52 3.17 -33.46
CA SER A 634 -29.73 2.17 -32.41
C SER A 634 -29.87 0.75 -32.96
N CYS A 635 -29.33 -0.26 -32.27
CA CYS A 635 -30.00 -1.55 -32.12
C CYS A 635 -29.50 -2.31 -30.89
N SER A 636 -30.44 -2.50 -29.97
CA SER A 636 -30.51 -3.51 -28.92
C SER A 636 -30.75 -4.91 -29.50
N GLY A 637 -30.23 -5.95 -28.82
CA GLY A 637 -30.95 -7.22 -28.68
C GLY A 637 -30.21 -8.51 -29.06
N MET A 638 -30.24 -9.46 -28.11
CA MET A 638 -30.14 -10.92 -28.24
C MET A 638 -28.81 -11.53 -28.70
N LEU A 639 -27.98 -11.97 -27.75
CA LEU A 639 -27.78 -13.39 -27.38
C LEU A 639 -26.90 -13.50 -26.13
#